data_AF-A0A8B9W880-F1
#
_entry.id   AF-A0A8B9W880-F1
#
_cell.length_a   1.000
_cell.length_b   1.000
_cell.length_c   1.000
_cell.angle_alpha   90.00
_cell.angle_beta   90.00
_cell.angle_gamma   90.00
#
_symmetry.space_group_name_H-M   'P 1'
#
loop_
_entity.id
_entity.type
_entity.pdbx_description
1 polymer ?
#
loop_
_entity_poly.entity_id
_entity_poly.type
_entity_poly.pdbx_seq_one_letter_code
_entity_poly.pdbx_strand_id
1 'polypeptide(L)'
;MEPAVSLAVCALLFLLWVRVKGLEFVLIHQRWVFVCLFLLPLSLIFDIYYYVRAWVVFKLSSAPRLHEQRVRDIQKQVREWKEQGSKTFMCTGRPGWLTVSLRVGKYKKTHKNIMINLMDILEVDTKKQIVRVEPLVTMGQVTALLTSIGWTLPVLPELDDLTVGGLIMGTGIESSSHRYGLFQHICTAYELVLADGSFVRCTPMENSDLFYAVPWSCGTLGFLVAAEIRIIPAKKYIKLRFEPVRGLEAICDKFTRESQQPENHFVEGLLYSLHEAVIMTGVMTDEAEPSKLNSIGNYYKPWFFKHVENYLKTNREGLEYIPLRHYYHRHTRSIFWELQDIIPFGNNPIFRYLFGWMVPPKISLLKLTQGETLRKLYEQHHVVQDMLVPMKCLPQALHTFHNDIHVYPIWLCPFILPSQPGLVHPKGDEAELYVDIGAYGEPRVKHFEARSCMRQLEKFVRSVHGFQMLYADCYMDREEFWEMFDGSLYHRLRKQLGCQDAFPEVYDKICKAARLAGPPQPLPKSTQRGPCAWRRHFRVESCLGLGQVGKAHLWPARKCHCHHWLPEASQGHTLAAKAHSTHPRFGSPWCLDVVLGVPGALGALRRRRNHSYPFGLWRGHKIRNLIFLLVCKACELWH
;
A
#
# COMPACT_ATOMS: atom_id res chain seq x y z
N MET A 1 2.89 38.20 -32.87
CA MET A 1 2.44 38.20 -31.47
C MET A 1 3.55 37.62 -30.62
N GLU A 2 4.03 38.34 -29.62
CA GLU A 2 5.01 37.79 -28.68
C GLU A 2 4.47 36.51 -28.03
N PRO A 3 5.31 35.47 -27.82
CA PRO A 3 4.90 34.24 -27.14
C PRO A 3 4.20 34.49 -25.80
N ALA A 4 4.65 35.53 -25.08
CA ALA A 4 4.07 35.98 -23.81
C ALA A 4 2.62 36.47 -23.95
N VAL A 5 2.30 37.21 -25.01
CA VAL A 5 0.93 37.69 -25.29
C VAL A 5 0.01 36.53 -25.68
N SER A 6 0.52 35.57 -26.46
CA SER A 6 -0.26 34.37 -26.80
C SER A 6 -0.54 33.51 -25.56
N LEU A 7 0.44 33.32 -24.68
CA LEU A 7 0.27 32.61 -23.40
C LEU A 7 -0.72 33.33 -22.48
N ALA A 8 -0.65 34.66 -22.39
CA ALA A 8 -1.57 35.45 -21.58
C ALA A 8 -3.02 35.38 -22.10
N VAL A 9 -3.21 35.42 -23.42
CA VAL A 9 -4.54 35.25 -24.05
C VAL A 9 -5.07 33.85 -23.83
N CYS A 10 -4.26 32.80 -24.00
CA CYS A 10 -4.66 31.43 -23.69
C CYS A 10 -5.02 31.24 -22.21
N ALA A 11 -4.24 31.83 -21.30
CA ALA A 11 -4.53 31.80 -19.86
C ALA A 11 -5.83 32.54 -19.52
N LEU A 12 -6.08 33.70 -20.12
CA LEU A 12 -7.32 34.46 -19.94
C LEU A 12 -8.53 33.71 -20.50
N LEU A 13 -8.42 33.11 -21.68
CA LEU A 13 -9.48 32.27 -22.28
C LEU A 13 -9.75 31.04 -21.42
N PHE A 14 -8.71 30.41 -20.86
CA PHE A 14 -8.87 29.30 -19.93
C PHE A 14 -9.59 29.73 -18.64
N LEU A 15 -9.20 30.86 -18.04
CA LEU A 15 -9.85 31.39 -16.84
C LEU A 15 -11.31 31.79 -17.10
N LEU A 16 -11.61 32.41 -18.25
CA LEU A 16 -12.97 32.71 -18.69
C LEU A 16 -13.79 31.43 -18.90
N TRP A 17 -13.20 30.41 -19.52
CA TRP A 17 -13.85 29.13 -19.74
C TRP A 17 -14.13 28.38 -18.42
N VAL A 18 -13.20 28.38 -17.47
CA VAL A 18 -13.40 27.85 -16.10
C VAL A 18 -14.52 28.61 -15.39
N ARG A 19 -14.57 29.93 -15.54
CA ARG A 19 -15.62 30.78 -14.95
C ARG A 19 -17.00 30.51 -15.56
N VAL A 20 -17.08 30.19 -16.85
CA VAL A 20 -18.35 29.91 -17.57
C VAL A 20 -18.85 28.49 -17.32
N LYS A 21 -17.98 27.48 -17.36
CA LYS A 21 -18.37 26.07 -17.20
C LYS A 21 -18.45 25.63 -15.73
N GLY A 22 -17.85 26.40 -14.82
CA GLY A 22 -17.75 26.06 -13.42
C GLY A 22 -16.51 25.20 -13.13
N LEU A 23 -15.82 25.51 -12.03
CA LEU A 23 -14.59 24.84 -11.61
C LEU A 23 -14.79 23.32 -11.45
N GLU A 24 -15.94 22.89 -10.95
CA GLU A 24 -16.26 21.46 -10.79
C GLU A 24 -16.34 20.71 -12.12
N PHE A 25 -16.92 21.31 -13.15
CA PHE A 25 -17.01 20.70 -14.48
C PHE A 25 -15.62 20.48 -15.09
N VAL A 26 -14.73 21.46 -14.93
CA VAL A 26 -13.33 21.39 -15.40
C VAL A 26 -12.53 20.36 -14.61
N LEU A 27 -12.70 20.30 -13.29
CA LEU A 27 -12.02 19.31 -12.45
C LEU A 27 -12.47 17.87 -12.72
N ILE A 28 -13.71 17.68 -13.16
CA ILE A 28 -14.26 16.35 -13.49
C ILE A 28 -13.88 15.96 -14.94
N HIS A 29 -14.16 16.81 -15.93
CA HIS A 29 -14.03 16.45 -17.36
C HIS A 29 -12.65 16.76 -17.96
N GLN A 30 -11.87 17.65 -17.35
CA GLN A 30 -10.54 18.05 -17.80
C GLN A 30 -9.50 17.88 -16.69
N ARG A 31 -9.70 16.88 -15.81
CA ARG A 31 -8.80 16.58 -14.69
C ARG A 31 -7.33 16.45 -15.13
N TRP A 32 -7.11 15.91 -16.31
CA TRP A 32 -5.78 15.76 -16.89
C TRP A 32 -5.03 17.11 -17.00
N VAL A 33 -5.71 18.23 -17.25
CA VAL A 33 -5.06 19.56 -17.37
C VAL A 33 -4.38 19.91 -16.06
N PHE A 34 -5.13 19.78 -14.95
CA PHE A 34 -4.59 20.03 -13.62
C PHE A 34 -3.47 19.06 -13.27
N VAL A 35 -3.67 17.77 -13.56
CA VAL A 35 -2.66 16.74 -13.26
C VAL A 35 -1.37 17.00 -14.03
N CYS A 36 -1.45 17.30 -15.32
CA CYS A 36 -0.27 17.51 -16.17
C CYS A 36 0.49 18.79 -15.83
N LEU A 37 -0.21 19.89 -15.60
CA LEU A 37 0.41 21.20 -15.42
C LEU A 37 0.87 21.48 -13.98
N PHE A 38 0.23 20.87 -12.98
CA PHE A 38 0.52 21.17 -11.56
C PHE A 38 0.96 19.94 -10.78
N LEU A 39 0.20 18.85 -10.89
CA LEU A 39 0.43 17.69 -10.02
C LEU A 39 1.68 16.89 -10.39
N LEU A 40 1.94 16.69 -11.69
CA LEU A 40 3.14 15.99 -12.16
C LEU A 40 4.42 16.76 -11.77
N PRO A 41 4.55 18.08 -12.03
CA PRO A 41 5.70 18.84 -11.55
C PRO A 41 5.87 18.81 -10.02
N LEU A 42 4.77 18.95 -9.28
CA LEU A 42 4.82 18.90 -7.81
C LEU A 42 5.25 17.52 -7.29
N SER A 43 4.76 16.45 -7.92
CA SER A 43 5.15 15.07 -7.61
C SER A 43 6.64 14.85 -7.85
N LEU A 44 7.17 15.35 -8.96
CA LEU A 44 8.60 15.29 -9.27
C LEU A 44 9.44 16.03 -8.21
N ILE A 45 9.04 17.23 -7.81
CA ILE A 45 9.75 18.00 -6.76
C ILE A 45 9.73 17.22 -5.44
N PHE A 46 8.59 16.60 -5.10
CA PHE A 46 8.44 15.78 -3.92
C PHE A 46 9.40 14.58 -3.96
N ASP A 47 9.50 13.88 -5.11
CA ASP A 47 10.43 12.77 -5.29
C ASP A 47 11.89 13.18 -5.14
N ILE A 48 12.29 14.28 -5.79
CA ILE A 48 13.64 14.83 -5.69
C ILE A 48 13.98 15.12 -4.22
N TYR A 49 13.07 15.71 -3.47
CA TYR A 49 13.28 15.99 -2.05
C TYR A 49 13.52 14.72 -1.22
N TYR A 50 12.66 13.70 -1.37
CA TYR A 50 12.82 12.46 -0.60
C TYR A 50 14.06 11.67 -1.02
N TYR A 51 14.40 11.68 -2.31
CA TYR A 51 15.62 11.07 -2.83
C TYR A 51 16.87 11.74 -2.23
N VAL A 52 16.97 13.07 -2.31
CA VAL A 52 18.09 13.83 -1.73
C VAL A 52 18.19 13.60 -0.23
N ARG A 53 17.06 13.61 0.49
CA ARG A 53 17.02 13.28 1.92
C ARG A 53 17.59 11.89 2.19
N ALA A 54 17.11 10.87 1.50
CA ALA A 54 17.53 9.48 1.71
C ALA A 54 19.04 9.33 1.42
N TRP A 55 19.53 9.94 0.35
CA TRP A 55 20.95 9.95 -0.01
C TRP A 55 21.81 10.58 1.09
N VAL A 56 21.40 11.74 1.64
CA VAL A 56 22.11 12.40 2.75
C VAL A 56 22.13 11.52 3.99
N VAL A 57 20.99 10.97 4.41
CA VAL A 57 20.88 10.12 5.61
C VAL A 57 21.77 8.89 5.49
N PHE A 58 21.77 8.25 4.32
CA PHE A 58 22.60 7.10 4.04
C PHE A 58 24.10 7.44 4.08
N LYS A 59 24.53 8.51 3.39
CA LYS A 59 25.93 8.96 3.37
C LYS A 59 26.45 9.33 4.76
N LEU A 60 25.61 9.91 5.61
CA LEU A 60 25.97 10.27 6.99
C LEU A 60 25.92 9.08 7.96
N SER A 61 25.60 7.86 7.51
CA SER A 61 25.48 6.64 8.33
C SER A 61 24.62 6.84 9.59
N SER A 62 23.65 7.75 9.52
CA SER A 62 22.88 8.19 10.69
C SER A 62 21.69 7.29 10.99
N ALA A 63 21.29 6.44 10.03
CA ALA A 63 20.11 5.59 10.12
C ALA A 63 20.18 4.54 11.25
N PRO A 64 21.20 3.65 11.33
CA PRO A 64 21.26 2.64 12.39
C PRO A 64 21.47 3.26 13.78
N ARG A 65 22.30 4.32 13.87
CA ARG A 65 22.63 4.99 15.13
C ARG A 65 21.43 5.69 15.77
N LEU A 66 20.50 6.20 14.96
CA LEU A 66 19.31 6.90 15.44
C LEU A 66 18.08 6.00 15.54
N HIS A 67 18.10 4.79 14.97
CA HIS A 67 16.97 3.86 15.05
C HIS A 67 16.54 3.61 16.50
N GLU A 68 17.48 3.16 17.35
CA GLU A 68 17.23 2.89 18.77
C GLU A 68 16.67 4.11 19.53
N GLN A 69 17.17 5.30 19.22
CA GLN A 69 16.65 6.53 19.82
C GLN A 69 15.21 6.82 19.36
N ARG A 70 14.92 6.68 18.06
CA ARG A 70 13.57 6.87 17.52
C ARG A 70 12.59 5.82 18.06
N VAL A 71 13.01 4.59 18.27
CA VAL A 71 12.21 3.55 18.93
C VAL A 71 11.91 3.96 20.37
N ARG A 72 12.90 4.43 21.13
CA ARG A 72 12.67 4.97 22.49
C ARG A 72 11.69 6.14 22.50
N ASP A 73 11.74 7.03 21.51
CA ASP A 73 10.78 8.13 21.38
C ASP A 73 9.35 7.64 21.10
N ILE A 74 9.19 6.54 20.35
CA ILE A 74 7.88 5.89 20.14
C ILE A 74 7.39 5.26 21.45
N GLN A 75 8.25 4.52 22.16
CA GLN A 75 7.90 3.96 23.46
C GLN A 75 7.49 5.04 24.46
N LYS A 76 8.17 6.20 24.44
CA LYS A 76 7.83 7.36 25.27
C LYS A 76 6.43 7.88 24.93
N GLN A 77 6.10 8.07 23.66
CA GLN A 77 4.76 8.52 23.24
C GLN A 77 3.65 7.56 23.71
N VAL A 78 3.89 6.24 23.67
CA VAL A 78 2.93 5.24 24.16
C VAL A 78 2.78 5.31 25.68
N ARG A 79 3.89 5.44 26.43
CA ARG A 79 3.83 5.60 27.88
C ARG A 79 3.12 6.89 28.30
N GLU A 80 3.39 8.00 27.63
CA GLU A 80 2.70 9.28 27.84
C GLU A 80 1.19 9.16 27.58
N TRP A 81 0.78 8.41 26.54
CA TRP A 81 -0.63 8.12 26.29
C TRP A 81 -1.28 7.31 27.43
N LYS A 82 -0.56 6.33 27.97
CA LYS A 82 -1.01 5.50 29.10
C LYS A 82 -1.15 6.32 30.37
N GLU A 83 -0.17 7.18 30.68
CA GLU A 83 -0.18 8.13 31.81
C GLU A 83 -1.34 9.14 31.71
N GLN A 84 -1.75 9.50 30.50
CA GLN A 84 -2.92 10.36 30.24
C GLN A 84 -4.27 9.65 30.44
N GLY A 85 -4.24 8.38 30.90
CA GLY A 85 -5.42 7.59 31.23
C GLY A 85 -6.04 6.85 30.06
N SER A 86 -5.32 6.66 28.95
CA SER A 86 -5.75 5.83 27.81
C SER A 86 -7.13 6.19 27.23
N LYS A 87 -7.50 7.48 27.25
CA LYS A 87 -8.87 7.96 26.96
C LYS A 87 -9.36 7.71 25.53
N THR A 88 -8.45 7.51 24.59
CA THR A 88 -8.75 7.23 23.19
C THR A 88 -7.83 6.15 22.67
N PHE A 89 -8.26 5.38 21.68
CA PHE A 89 -7.37 4.45 21.00
C PHE A 89 -6.18 5.16 20.35
N MET A 90 -5.09 4.44 20.18
CA MET A 90 -3.91 4.87 19.44
C MET A 90 -3.99 4.44 17.96
N CYS A 91 -3.29 5.18 17.10
CA CYS A 91 -2.99 4.74 15.75
C CYS A 91 -1.69 5.37 15.24
N THR A 92 -1.16 4.88 14.12
CA THR A 92 0.03 5.47 13.49
C THR A 92 -0.25 6.93 13.10
N GLY A 93 0.65 7.84 13.44
CA GLY A 93 0.58 9.26 13.10
C GLY A 93 0.92 9.59 11.65
N ARG A 94 1.22 8.59 10.79
CA ARG A 94 1.34 8.78 9.34
C ARG A 94 0.03 9.40 8.82
N PRO A 95 0.06 10.59 8.20
CA PRO A 95 -1.12 11.21 7.62
C PRO A 95 -1.83 10.27 6.64
N GLY A 96 -3.17 10.22 6.68
CA GLY A 96 -3.93 9.30 5.84
C GLY A 96 -3.85 9.59 4.34
N TRP A 97 -3.52 10.82 3.94
CA TRP A 97 -3.27 11.14 2.53
C TRP A 97 -1.98 10.51 2.01
N LEU A 98 -1.00 10.19 2.87
CA LEU A 98 0.25 9.53 2.47
C LEU A 98 0.14 8.03 2.27
N THR A 99 -1.00 7.39 2.57
CA THR A 99 -1.21 5.96 2.29
C THR A 99 -1.43 5.73 0.80
N VAL A 100 -1.23 4.51 0.32
CA VAL A 100 -1.57 4.15 -1.08
C VAL A 100 -3.07 3.81 -1.23
N SER A 101 -3.75 3.41 -0.14
CA SER A 101 -5.21 3.23 -0.15
C SER A 101 -5.94 4.50 -0.61
N LEU A 102 -6.96 4.30 -1.45
CA LEU A 102 -7.82 5.38 -1.96
C LEU A 102 -8.57 6.12 -0.86
N ARG A 103 -8.79 5.48 0.29
CA ARG A 103 -9.55 6.06 1.39
C ARG A 103 -8.67 6.48 2.56
N VAL A 104 -9.16 7.48 3.28
CA VAL A 104 -8.55 8.04 4.49
C VAL A 104 -9.33 7.56 5.71
N GLY A 105 -8.65 6.93 6.67
CA GLY A 105 -9.28 6.49 7.91
C GLY A 105 -9.76 7.66 8.79
N LYS A 106 -11.06 7.72 9.10
CA LYS A 106 -11.68 8.71 10.02
C LYS A 106 -11.05 8.67 11.40
N TYR A 107 -10.70 7.45 11.84
CA TYR A 107 -10.10 7.19 13.15
C TYR A 107 -8.86 8.05 13.42
N LYS A 108 -8.07 8.43 12.40
CA LYS A 108 -6.86 9.27 12.56
C LYS A 108 -7.11 10.66 13.14
N LYS A 109 -8.38 11.11 13.17
CA LYS A 109 -8.78 12.39 13.77
C LYS A 109 -9.16 12.28 15.24
N THR A 110 -9.66 11.14 15.65
CA THR A 110 -10.18 10.91 17.01
C THR A 110 -9.19 10.15 17.87
N HIS A 111 -8.33 9.34 17.26
CA HIS A 111 -7.33 8.51 17.92
C HIS A 111 -6.05 9.28 18.21
N LYS A 112 -5.30 8.87 19.23
CA LYS A 112 -3.95 9.39 19.51
C LYS A 112 -3.00 8.96 18.40
N ASN A 113 -2.42 9.95 17.71
CA ASN A 113 -1.44 9.72 16.65
C ASN A 113 -0.05 9.52 17.25
N ILE A 114 0.50 8.30 17.12
CA ILE A 114 1.86 7.95 17.52
C ILE A 114 2.80 8.12 16.33
N MET A 115 3.76 9.04 16.42
CA MET A 115 4.63 9.40 15.30
C MET A 115 5.72 8.35 15.10
N ILE A 116 5.59 7.57 14.02
CA ILE A 116 6.52 6.50 13.61
C ILE A 116 7.23 6.96 12.34
N ASN A 117 8.19 7.87 12.46
CA ASN A 117 8.95 8.41 11.33
C ASN A 117 10.20 7.56 11.07
N LEU A 118 9.98 6.28 10.74
CA LEU A 118 11.00 5.27 10.52
C LEU A 118 11.00 4.87 9.03
N MET A 119 11.95 5.37 8.24
CA MET A 119 12.01 5.33 6.77
C MET A 119 13.35 4.82 6.22
N ASP A 120 14.22 4.24 7.06
CA ASP A 120 15.58 3.89 6.68
C ASP A 120 15.80 2.38 6.56
N ILE A 121 16.66 1.98 5.63
CA ILE A 121 17.22 0.64 5.58
C ILE A 121 18.34 0.57 6.63
N LEU A 122 18.24 -0.36 7.56
CA LEU A 122 19.11 -0.42 8.74
C LEU A 122 20.36 -1.24 8.47
N GLU A 123 20.20 -2.41 7.84
CA GLU A 123 21.30 -3.35 7.62
C GLU A 123 21.00 -4.28 6.44
N VAL A 124 22.03 -4.65 5.68
CA VAL A 124 21.98 -5.75 4.71
C VAL A 124 23.05 -6.76 5.11
N ASP A 125 22.64 -7.93 5.57
CA ASP A 125 23.52 -9.05 5.90
C ASP A 125 23.51 -10.06 4.75
N THR A 126 24.54 -10.01 3.91
CA THR A 126 24.69 -10.92 2.75
C THR A 126 25.06 -12.34 3.14
N LYS A 127 25.58 -12.57 4.36
CA LYS A 127 25.89 -13.91 4.87
C LYS A 127 24.64 -14.60 5.37
N LYS A 128 23.80 -13.90 6.12
CA LYS A 128 22.48 -14.40 6.56
C LYS A 128 21.41 -14.31 5.49
N GLN A 129 21.68 -13.57 4.40
CA GLN A 129 20.71 -13.26 3.35
C GLN A 129 19.46 -12.59 3.92
N ILE A 130 19.67 -11.55 4.73
CA ILE A 130 18.60 -10.77 5.35
C ILE A 130 18.84 -9.28 5.12
N VAL A 131 17.77 -8.54 4.88
CA VAL A 131 17.74 -7.07 5.00
C VAL A 131 16.86 -6.68 6.18
N ARG A 132 17.38 -5.82 7.06
CA ARG A 132 16.64 -5.23 8.18
C ARG A 132 16.23 -3.80 7.82
N VAL A 133 14.94 -3.51 7.87
CA VAL A 133 14.37 -2.25 7.37
C VAL A 133 13.34 -1.67 8.34
N GLU A 134 13.21 -0.35 8.31
CA GLU A 134 12.14 0.37 8.99
C GLU A 134 10.79 0.29 8.21
N PRO A 135 9.63 0.41 8.88
CA PRO A 135 8.31 0.15 8.29
C PRO A 135 7.91 1.09 7.14
N LEU A 136 8.45 2.32 7.07
CA LEU A 136 8.12 3.26 5.99
C LEU A 136 9.14 3.26 4.85
N VAL A 137 10.11 2.34 4.84
CA VAL A 137 10.93 2.09 3.66
C VAL A 137 10.03 1.62 2.52
N THR A 138 10.19 2.19 1.33
CA THR A 138 9.38 1.84 0.15
C THR A 138 10.04 0.76 -0.72
N MET A 139 9.26 0.06 -1.53
CA MET A 139 9.79 -0.92 -2.49
C MET A 139 10.79 -0.30 -3.47
N GLY A 140 10.55 0.96 -3.88
CA GLY A 140 11.50 1.71 -4.70
C GLY A 140 12.86 1.90 -4.03
N GLN A 141 12.89 2.16 -2.72
CA GLN A 141 14.13 2.27 -1.92
C GLN A 141 14.81 0.91 -1.73
N VAL A 142 14.06 -0.12 -1.36
CA VAL A 142 14.59 -1.49 -1.15
C VAL A 142 15.25 -2.00 -2.42
N THR A 143 14.53 -1.92 -3.54
CA THR A 143 15.07 -2.34 -4.84
C THR A 143 16.31 -1.54 -5.22
N ALA A 144 16.35 -0.23 -4.95
CA ALA A 144 17.45 0.63 -5.40
C ALA A 144 18.75 0.26 -4.70
N LEU A 145 18.66 -0.03 -3.39
CA LEU A 145 19.79 -0.52 -2.63
C LEU A 145 20.16 -1.95 -3.03
N LEU A 146 19.24 -2.90 -2.89
CA LEU A 146 19.58 -4.33 -3.00
C LEU A 146 20.09 -4.69 -4.40
N THR A 147 19.45 -4.22 -5.46
CA THR A 147 19.86 -4.57 -6.83
C THR A 147 21.25 -4.03 -7.17
N SER A 148 21.65 -2.88 -6.59
CA SER A 148 22.98 -2.30 -6.78
C SER A 148 24.12 -3.13 -6.18
N ILE A 149 23.80 -4.01 -5.23
CA ILE A 149 24.75 -4.90 -4.55
C ILE A 149 24.52 -6.39 -4.88
N GLY A 150 23.73 -6.68 -5.92
CA GLY A 150 23.51 -8.05 -6.41
C GLY A 150 22.45 -8.86 -5.66
N TRP A 151 21.53 -8.20 -4.94
CA TRP A 151 20.46 -8.84 -4.18
C TRP A 151 19.06 -8.32 -4.56
N THR A 152 18.02 -9.07 -4.25
CA THR A 152 16.62 -8.66 -4.39
C THR A 152 15.74 -9.34 -3.33
N LEU A 153 14.49 -8.93 -3.19
CA LEU A 153 13.50 -9.65 -2.40
C LEU A 153 12.92 -10.82 -3.22
N PRO A 154 12.58 -11.95 -2.59
CA PRO A 154 11.86 -13.04 -3.27
C PRO A 154 10.47 -12.63 -3.75
N VAL A 155 9.79 -11.75 -3.02
CA VAL A 155 8.47 -11.18 -3.35
C VAL A 155 8.59 -9.67 -3.27
N LEU A 156 8.29 -8.96 -4.37
CA LEU A 156 8.53 -7.53 -4.48
C LEU A 156 7.39 -6.81 -5.23
N PRO A 157 6.32 -6.43 -4.50
CA PRO A 157 5.13 -5.81 -5.09
C PRO A 157 5.44 -4.58 -5.96
N GLU A 158 4.68 -4.42 -7.04
CA GLU A 158 5.15 -3.75 -8.26
C GLU A 158 5.09 -2.22 -8.29
N LEU A 159 4.71 -1.60 -7.17
CA LEU A 159 4.56 -0.15 -7.03
C LEU A 159 5.64 0.43 -6.11
N ASP A 160 6.38 1.42 -6.63
CA ASP A 160 7.50 2.08 -5.96
C ASP A 160 7.17 2.61 -4.55
N ASP A 161 5.98 3.17 -4.35
CA ASP A 161 5.54 3.87 -3.13
C ASP A 161 4.98 2.94 -2.03
N LEU A 162 4.88 1.62 -2.29
CA LEU A 162 4.43 0.66 -1.29
C LEU A 162 5.46 0.53 -0.17
N THR A 163 5.02 0.69 1.07
CA THR A 163 5.87 0.63 2.26
C THR A 163 5.90 -0.75 2.87
N VAL A 164 7.08 -1.19 3.36
CA VAL A 164 7.29 -2.49 4.02
C VAL A 164 6.23 -2.80 5.08
N GLY A 165 5.98 -1.88 6.01
CA GLY A 165 5.00 -2.10 7.08
C GLY A 165 3.56 -2.17 6.58
N GLY A 166 3.25 -1.53 5.46
CA GLY A 166 1.95 -1.64 4.79
C GLY A 166 1.76 -3.00 4.15
N LEU A 167 2.81 -3.56 3.54
CA LEU A 167 2.79 -4.88 2.92
C LEU A 167 2.73 -6.01 3.96
N ILE A 168 3.41 -5.85 5.10
CA ILE A 168 3.36 -6.81 6.20
C ILE A 168 1.97 -6.80 6.86
N MET A 169 1.53 -5.64 7.36
CA MET A 169 0.31 -5.56 8.18
C MET A 169 -0.99 -5.44 7.35
N GLY A 170 -0.89 -5.19 6.05
CA GLY A 170 -1.99 -5.22 5.10
C GLY A 170 -1.96 -6.51 4.31
N THR A 171 -1.23 -6.49 3.20
CA THR A 171 -0.92 -7.65 2.36
C THR A 171 0.05 -7.20 1.27
N GLY A 172 0.76 -8.13 0.64
CA GLY A 172 1.59 -7.88 -0.53
C GLY A 172 1.74 -9.14 -1.36
N ILE A 173 1.53 -9.02 -2.67
CA ILE A 173 1.66 -10.09 -3.64
C ILE A 173 2.46 -9.59 -4.84
N GLU A 174 3.10 -10.51 -5.56
CA GLU A 174 3.87 -10.24 -6.77
C GLU A 174 3.83 -11.50 -7.66
N SER A 175 4.15 -11.39 -8.94
CA SER A 175 4.17 -12.53 -9.89
C SER A 175 5.02 -13.75 -9.46
N SER A 176 5.98 -13.59 -8.56
CA SER A 176 6.78 -14.66 -7.94
C SER A 176 6.13 -15.31 -6.71
N SER A 177 5.01 -14.78 -6.23
CA SER A 177 4.32 -15.26 -5.04
C SER A 177 3.80 -16.69 -5.15
N HIS A 178 3.64 -17.24 -6.36
CA HIS A 178 3.31 -18.67 -6.52
C HIS A 178 4.39 -19.61 -5.97
N ARG A 179 5.62 -19.12 -5.77
CA ARG A 179 6.74 -19.87 -5.16
C ARG A 179 6.98 -19.54 -3.71
N TYR A 180 6.83 -18.26 -3.36
CA TYR A 180 7.26 -17.73 -2.07
C TYR A 180 6.09 -17.32 -1.16
N GLY A 181 4.87 -17.38 -1.66
CA GLY A 181 3.66 -16.88 -1.03
C GLY A 181 3.57 -15.35 -1.02
N LEU A 182 2.74 -14.84 -0.13
CA LEU A 182 2.60 -13.41 0.16
C LEU A 182 3.84 -12.80 0.84
N PHE A 183 3.96 -11.46 0.81
CA PHE A 183 5.10 -10.69 1.32
C PHE A 183 5.45 -10.98 2.79
N GLN A 184 4.49 -11.31 3.64
CA GLN A 184 4.78 -11.69 5.02
C GLN A 184 5.58 -13.00 5.14
N HIS A 185 5.43 -13.94 4.19
CA HIS A 185 6.10 -15.25 4.27
C HIS A 185 7.60 -15.17 3.98
N ILE A 186 8.08 -14.08 3.37
CA ILE A 186 9.52 -13.81 3.20
C ILE A 186 10.12 -13.03 4.39
N CYS A 187 9.29 -12.63 5.37
CA CYS A 187 9.77 -12.02 6.60
C CYS A 187 10.27 -13.09 7.58
N THR A 188 11.31 -12.75 8.33
CA THR A 188 11.96 -13.66 9.30
C THR A 188 11.88 -13.15 10.74
N ALA A 189 11.66 -11.84 10.91
CA ALA A 189 11.38 -11.24 12.20
C ALA A 189 10.62 -9.92 12.10
N TYR A 190 9.90 -9.58 13.16
CA TYR A 190 9.31 -8.27 13.37
C TYR A 190 9.74 -7.71 14.72
N GLU A 191 9.91 -6.40 14.77
CA GLU A 191 10.16 -5.64 16.00
C GLU A 191 8.99 -4.67 16.21
N LEU A 192 8.38 -4.71 17.39
CA LEU A 192 7.19 -3.92 17.71
C LEU A 192 7.34 -3.15 19.03
N VAL A 193 6.71 -1.98 19.08
CA VAL A 193 6.35 -1.33 20.34
C VAL A 193 4.90 -1.67 20.67
N LEU A 194 4.68 -2.34 21.81
CA LEU A 194 3.38 -2.83 22.25
C LEU A 194 2.53 -1.74 22.93
N ALA A 195 1.29 -2.08 23.27
CA ALA A 195 0.32 -1.17 23.88
C ALA A 195 0.77 -0.60 25.24
N ASP A 196 1.63 -1.31 25.97
CA ASP A 196 2.20 -0.87 27.24
C ASP A 196 3.49 -0.04 27.08
N GLY A 197 3.97 0.14 25.84
CA GLY A 197 5.22 0.83 25.51
C GLY A 197 6.46 -0.06 25.60
N SER A 198 6.33 -1.35 25.88
CA SER A 198 7.45 -2.30 25.81
C SER A 198 7.87 -2.55 24.36
N PHE A 199 9.15 -2.89 24.18
CA PHE A 199 9.69 -3.34 22.90
C PHE A 199 9.69 -4.86 22.89
N VAL A 200 9.25 -5.46 21.79
CA VAL A 200 9.30 -6.92 21.59
C VAL A 200 9.84 -7.23 20.21
N ARG A 201 10.62 -8.31 20.14
CA ARG A 201 11.03 -8.92 18.88
C ARG A 201 10.34 -10.27 18.77
N CYS A 202 9.78 -10.57 17.59
CA CYS A 202 9.17 -11.86 17.31
C CYS A 202 9.71 -12.49 16.02
N THR A 203 9.80 -13.81 16.03
CA THR A 203 10.22 -14.70 14.94
C THR A 203 9.30 -15.91 14.93
N PRO A 204 9.42 -16.81 13.95
CA PRO A 204 8.76 -18.10 14.03
C PRO A 204 9.04 -18.85 15.34
N MET A 205 10.21 -18.68 15.97
CA MET A 205 10.66 -19.47 17.14
C MET A 205 10.61 -18.70 18.48
N GLU A 206 10.48 -17.38 18.44
CA GLU A 206 10.50 -16.49 19.60
C GLU A 206 9.28 -15.57 19.51
N ASN A 207 8.40 -15.56 20.51
CA ASN A 207 7.12 -14.84 20.44
C ASN A 207 6.31 -15.21 19.17
N SER A 208 6.31 -16.51 18.84
CA SER A 208 5.77 -17.08 17.60
C SER A 208 4.32 -16.68 17.31
N ASP A 209 3.44 -16.78 18.32
CA ASP A 209 2.04 -16.33 18.23
C ASP A 209 1.94 -14.89 17.70
N LEU A 210 2.77 -13.98 18.21
CA LEU A 210 2.79 -12.59 17.76
C LEU A 210 3.35 -12.46 16.33
N PHE A 211 4.39 -13.23 15.98
CA PHE A 211 4.94 -13.23 14.62
C PHE A 211 3.86 -13.57 13.58
N TYR A 212 3.07 -14.61 13.84
CA TYR A 212 1.99 -15.05 12.94
C TYR A 212 0.73 -14.16 12.97
N ALA A 213 0.51 -13.41 14.06
CA ALA A 213 -0.65 -12.53 14.17
C ALA A 213 -0.43 -11.10 13.62
N VAL A 214 0.83 -10.66 13.46
CA VAL A 214 1.16 -9.31 12.94
C VAL A 214 0.67 -9.11 11.50
N PRO A 215 0.86 -10.06 10.57
CA PRO A 215 0.32 -9.94 9.22
C PRO A 215 -1.19 -9.72 9.23
N TRP A 216 -1.71 -8.91 8.29
CA TRP A 216 -3.13 -8.58 8.17
C TRP A 216 -3.78 -7.84 9.37
N SER A 217 -3.06 -7.65 10.49
CA SER A 217 -3.56 -6.96 11.68
C SER A 217 -3.87 -5.47 11.47
N CYS A 218 -3.47 -4.89 10.33
CA CYS A 218 -3.52 -3.46 10.05
C CYS A 218 -2.86 -2.60 11.13
N GLY A 219 -1.88 -3.12 11.88
CA GLY A 219 -1.20 -2.38 12.97
C GLY A 219 -2.09 -2.14 14.18
N THR A 220 -2.87 -3.16 14.56
CA THR A 220 -3.76 -3.15 15.74
C THR A 220 -3.29 -4.05 16.88
N LEU A 221 -2.10 -4.65 16.74
CA LEU A 221 -1.40 -5.43 17.78
C LEU A 221 -0.18 -4.69 18.37
N GLY A 222 0.23 -3.59 17.75
CA GLY A 222 1.41 -2.83 18.13
C GLY A 222 1.92 -2.00 16.97
N PHE A 223 2.97 -1.22 17.23
CA PHE A 223 3.64 -0.41 16.23
C PHE A 223 4.87 -1.13 15.72
N LEU A 224 4.81 -1.61 14.47
CA LEU A 224 5.98 -2.15 13.77
C LEU A 224 7.08 -1.06 13.70
N VAL A 225 8.27 -1.37 14.18
CA VAL A 225 9.43 -0.45 14.16
C VAL A 225 10.56 -0.95 13.27
N ALA A 226 10.71 -2.27 13.10
CA ALA A 226 11.59 -2.85 12.10
C ALA A 226 11.08 -4.23 11.65
N ALA A 227 11.54 -4.67 10.49
CA ALA A 227 11.34 -6.02 9.98
C ALA A 227 12.62 -6.56 9.35
N GLU A 228 12.85 -7.86 9.51
CA GLU A 228 13.91 -8.59 8.82
C GLU A 228 13.30 -9.42 7.69
N ILE A 229 13.79 -9.23 6.46
CA ILE A 229 13.25 -9.82 5.25
C ILE A 229 14.34 -10.61 4.54
N ARG A 230 14.02 -11.82 4.10
CA ARG A 230 14.94 -12.65 3.32
C ARG A 230 15.27 -11.96 1.99
N ILE A 231 16.53 -12.04 1.57
CA ILE A 231 16.99 -11.60 0.25
C ILE A 231 17.50 -12.80 -0.54
N ILE A 232 17.44 -12.71 -1.87
CA ILE A 232 17.97 -13.70 -2.80
C ILE A 232 18.92 -13.04 -3.81
N PRO A 233 19.85 -13.79 -4.41
CA PRO A 233 20.72 -13.23 -5.45
C PRO A 233 19.90 -12.63 -6.60
N ALA A 234 20.19 -11.38 -6.95
CA ALA A 234 19.61 -10.74 -8.10
C ALA A 234 20.33 -11.16 -9.38
N LYS A 235 19.57 -11.23 -10.47
CA LYS A 235 20.10 -11.35 -11.84
C LYS A 235 19.88 -10.05 -12.59
N LYS A 236 20.59 -9.86 -13.70
CA LYS A 236 20.49 -8.60 -14.47
C LYS A 236 19.13 -8.41 -15.15
N TYR A 237 18.53 -9.49 -15.64
CA TYR A 237 17.32 -9.45 -16.45
C TYR A 237 16.29 -10.50 -16.02
N ILE A 238 15.04 -10.26 -16.42
CA ILE A 238 13.97 -11.25 -16.49
C ILE A 238 13.80 -11.62 -17.96
N LYS A 239 14.00 -12.90 -18.29
CA LYS A 239 13.59 -13.47 -19.56
C LYS A 239 12.11 -13.76 -19.49
N LEU A 240 11.29 -12.87 -20.05
CA LEU A 240 9.83 -12.87 -19.96
C LEU A 240 9.21 -13.32 -21.29
N ARG A 241 8.35 -14.33 -21.22
CA ARG A 241 7.52 -14.78 -22.34
C ARG A 241 6.14 -14.13 -22.23
N PHE A 242 5.57 -13.77 -23.37
CA PHE A 242 4.21 -13.25 -23.50
C PHE A 242 3.42 -14.19 -24.39
N GLU A 243 2.33 -14.74 -23.91
CA GLU A 243 1.52 -15.67 -24.68
C GLU A 243 0.05 -15.21 -24.70
N PRO A 244 -0.47 -14.78 -25.86
CA PRO A 244 -1.88 -14.45 -25.99
C PRO A 244 -2.71 -15.74 -25.99
N VAL A 245 -3.71 -15.81 -25.11
CA VAL A 245 -4.59 -16.98 -24.95
C VAL A 245 -6.04 -16.54 -25.14
N ARG A 246 -6.82 -17.36 -25.85
CA ARG A 246 -8.25 -17.13 -26.09
C ARG A 246 -9.11 -18.27 -25.57
N GLY A 247 -10.29 -17.91 -25.09
CA GLY A 247 -11.24 -18.83 -24.44
C GLY A 247 -10.99 -18.93 -22.94
N LEU A 248 -12.07 -18.86 -22.15
CA LEU A 248 -11.98 -18.80 -20.68
C LEU A 248 -11.30 -20.04 -20.09
N GLU A 249 -11.70 -21.23 -20.55
CA GLU A 249 -11.13 -22.51 -20.09
C GLU A 249 -9.63 -22.57 -20.38
N ALA A 250 -9.23 -22.29 -21.63
CA ALA A 250 -7.82 -22.27 -22.02
C ALA A 250 -7.00 -21.25 -21.22
N ILE A 251 -7.55 -20.07 -20.91
CA ILE A 251 -6.91 -19.06 -20.05
C ILE A 251 -6.68 -19.62 -18.65
N CYS A 252 -7.71 -20.20 -18.03
CA CYS A 252 -7.62 -20.76 -16.68
C CYS A 252 -6.65 -21.94 -16.61
N ASP A 253 -6.71 -22.85 -17.57
CA ASP A 253 -5.84 -24.04 -17.64
C ASP A 253 -4.38 -23.63 -17.85
N LYS A 254 -4.12 -22.73 -18.79
CA LYS A 254 -2.78 -22.21 -19.06
C LYS A 254 -2.22 -21.54 -17.80
N PHE A 255 -2.95 -20.59 -17.23
CA PHE A 255 -2.49 -19.83 -16.07
C PHE A 255 -2.25 -20.73 -14.86
N THR A 256 -3.14 -21.68 -14.59
CA THR A 256 -2.99 -22.68 -13.52
C THR A 256 -1.75 -23.54 -13.74
N ARG A 257 -1.59 -24.12 -14.94
CA ARG A 257 -0.46 -24.99 -15.29
C ARG A 257 0.88 -24.27 -15.15
N GLU A 258 0.98 -23.05 -15.67
CA GLU A 258 2.21 -22.24 -15.60
C GLU A 258 2.53 -21.81 -14.16
N SER A 259 1.52 -21.56 -13.33
CA SER A 259 1.67 -21.23 -11.91
C SER A 259 2.17 -22.39 -11.05
N GLN A 260 2.04 -23.62 -11.53
CA GLN A 260 2.52 -24.83 -10.85
C GLN A 260 3.92 -25.26 -11.32
N GLN A 261 4.44 -24.66 -12.39
CA GLN A 261 5.74 -24.98 -12.92
C GLN A 261 6.87 -24.37 -12.06
N PRO A 262 7.74 -25.18 -11.45
CA PRO A 262 8.80 -24.68 -10.56
C PRO A 262 9.89 -23.88 -11.29
N GLU A 263 10.05 -24.08 -12.60
CA GLU A 263 11.00 -23.36 -13.45
C GLU A 263 10.59 -21.92 -13.71
N ASN A 264 9.28 -21.61 -13.68
CA ASN A 264 8.79 -20.25 -13.83
C ASN A 264 9.10 -19.50 -12.53
N HIS A 265 9.94 -18.48 -12.59
CA HIS A 265 10.21 -17.67 -11.40
C HIS A 265 9.10 -16.63 -11.16
N PHE A 266 8.44 -16.21 -12.22
CA PHE A 266 7.37 -15.21 -12.25
C PHE A 266 6.25 -15.70 -13.15
N VAL A 267 5.00 -15.54 -12.71
CA VAL A 267 3.80 -15.84 -13.49
C VAL A 267 2.78 -14.72 -13.27
N GLU A 268 2.24 -14.17 -14.34
CA GLU A 268 1.27 -13.07 -14.31
C GLU A 268 0.30 -13.18 -15.49
N GLY A 269 -0.97 -12.85 -15.29
CA GLY A 269 -1.96 -12.76 -16.35
C GLY A 269 -2.56 -11.35 -16.45
N LEU A 270 -2.75 -10.86 -17.68
CA LEU A 270 -3.58 -9.68 -17.94
C LEU A 270 -4.73 -10.06 -18.85
N LEU A 271 -5.96 -9.97 -18.33
CA LEU A 271 -7.20 -10.25 -19.05
C LEU A 271 -7.75 -8.94 -19.62
N TYR A 272 -8.07 -8.93 -20.91
CA TYR A 272 -8.65 -7.77 -21.61
C TYR A 272 -10.14 -7.98 -21.93
N SER A 273 -10.59 -9.23 -21.89
CA SER A 273 -12.00 -9.63 -21.89
C SER A 273 -12.13 -10.98 -21.18
N LEU A 274 -13.36 -11.50 -21.02
CA LEU A 274 -13.59 -12.84 -20.46
C LEU A 274 -12.94 -13.96 -21.28
N HIS A 275 -12.66 -13.70 -22.56
CA HIS A 275 -12.15 -14.70 -23.50
C HIS A 275 -10.79 -14.33 -24.09
N GLU A 276 -10.15 -13.27 -23.62
CA GLU A 276 -8.86 -12.84 -24.15
C GLU A 276 -7.92 -12.39 -23.03
N ALA A 277 -6.77 -13.04 -22.94
CA ALA A 277 -5.72 -12.73 -21.98
C ALA A 277 -4.34 -12.80 -22.63
N VAL A 278 -3.35 -12.24 -21.93
CA VAL A 278 -1.95 -12.58 -22.14
C VAL A 278 -1.41 -13.16 -20.85
N ILE A 279 -0.92 -14.39 -20.92
CA ILE A 279 -0.23 -15.06 -19.82
C ILE A 279 1.27 -14.83 -19.99
N MET A 280 1.92 -14.43 -18.91
CA MET A 280 3.33 -14.09 -18.90
C MET A 280 4.07 -14.98 -17.91
N THR A 281 5.17 -15.57 -18.38
CA THR A 281 6.05 -16.41 -17.55
C THR A 281 7.48 -15.94 -17.66
N GLY A 282 8.19 -15.88 -16.54
CA GLY A 282 9.49 -15.22 -16.45
C GLY A 282 10.51 -16.01 -15.66
N VAL A 283 11.78 -15.93 -16.07
CA VAL A 283 12.93 -16.46 -15.31
C VAL A 283 14.01 -15.40 -15.16
N MET A 284 14.66 -15.36 -14.00
CA MET A 284 15.81 -14.48 -13.74
C MET A 284 17.05 -14.99 -14.49
N THR A 285 17.76 -14.11 -15.20
CA THR A 285 18.96 -14.45 -16.00
C THR A 285 19.98 -13.31 -16.03
N ASP A 286 21.27 -13.65 -16.10
CA ASP A 286 22.36 -12.67 -16.31
C ASP A 286 22.61 -12.39 -17.79
N GLU A 287 22.13 -13.27 -18.66
CA GLU A 287 22.30 -13.20 -20.11
C GLU A 287 21.05 -12.65 -20.79
N ALA A 288 21.25 -11.84 -21.82
CA ALA A 288 20.19 -11.30 -22.65
C ALA A 288 20.60 -11.33 -24.13
N GLU A 289 19.67 -11.75 -24.98
CA GLU A 289 19.81 -11.59 -26.43
C GLU A 289 19.65 -10.09 -26.76
N PRO A 290 20.67 -9.41 -27.30
CA PRO A 290 20.64 -7.94 -27.45
C PRO A 290 19.45 -7.43 -28.28
N SER A 291 19.02 -8.19 -29.29
CA SER A 291 17.87 -7.85 -30.15
C SER A 291 16.52 -7.94 -29.44
N LYS A 292 16.44 -8.66 -28.31
CA LYS A 292 15.22 -8.87 -27.51
C LYS A 292 15.27 -8.14 -26.16
N LEU A 293 16.31 -7.34 -25.91
CA LEU A 293 16.42 -6.53 -24.71
C LEU A 293 15.38 -5.40 -24.76
N ASN A 294 14.47 -5.36 -23.78
CA ASN A 294 13.45 -4.32 -23.68
C ASN A 294 13.46 -3.64 -22.31
N SER A 295 14.00 -2.42 -22.28
CA SER A 295 13.96 -1.55 -21.10
C SER A 295 12.58 -0.89 -20.95
N ILE A 296 11.56 -1.66 -20.54
CA ILE A 296 10.16 -1.21 -20.44
C ILE A 296 9.96 0.01 -19.53
N GLY A 297 10.83 0.19 -18.53
CA GLY A 297 10.79 1.32 -17.59
C GLY A 297 11.14 2.68 -18.21
N ASN A 298 11.69 2.73 -19.43
CA ASN A 298 12.06 3.98 -20.08
C ASN A 298 10.83 4.86 -20.34
N TYR A 299 10.92 6.16 -20.03
CA TYR A 299 9.75 7.02 -19.95
C TYR A 299 8.98 7.20 -21.28
N TYR A 300 9.64 7.05 -22.41
CA TYR A 300 9.03 7.17 -23.74
C TYR A 300 8.37 5.87 -24.23
N LYS A 301 8.61 4.74 -23.56
CA LYS A 301 8.00 3.43 -23.89
C LYS A 301 6.53 3.37 -23.47
N PRO A 302 5.71 2.52 -24.13
CA PRO A 302 4.33 2.29 -23.72
C PRO A 302 4.18 1.84 -22.28
N TRP A 303 3.05 2.20 -21.68
CA TRP A 303 2.65 1.62 -20.41
C TRP A 303 2.55 0.10 -20.52
N PHE A 304 2.94 -0.61 -19.46
CA PHE A 304 3.15 -2.06 -19.51
C PHE A 304 1.91 -2.82 -19.97
N PHE A 305 0.73 -2.54 -19.42
CA PHE A 305 -0.51 -3.20 -19.86
C PHE A 305 -0.86 -2.91 -21.33
N LYS A 306 -0.44 -1.78 -21.92
CA LYS A 306 -0.65 -1.52 -23.36
C LYS A 306 0.41 -2.19 -24.23
N HIS A 307 1.62 -2.35 -23.71
CA HIS A 307 2.65 -3.17 -24.34
C HIS A 307 2.21 -4.63 -24.41
N VAL A 308 1.67 -5.17 -23.30
CA VAL A 308 1.12 -6.53 -23.23
C VAL A 308 -0.09 -6.71 -24.18
N GLU A 309 -1.03 -5.75 -24.21
CA GLU A 309 -2.20 -5.77 -25.09
C GLU A 309 -1.81 -5.90 -26.59
N ASN A 310 -0.63 -5.42 -26.97
CA ASN A 310 -0.15 -5.52 -28.34
C ASN A 310 0.12 -6.96 -28.79
N TYR A 311 0.58 -7.84 -27.89
CA TYR A 311 0.76 -9.27 -28.20
C TYR A 311 -0.58 -9.96 -28.49
N LEU A 312 -1.64 -9.57 -27.78
CA LEU A 312 -2.99 -10.03 -28.04
C LEU A 312 -3.51 -9.54 -29.40
N LYS A 313 -3.39 -8.23 -29.69
CA LYS A 313 -3.87 -7.62 -30.94
C LYS A 313 -3.16 -8.14 -32.18
N THR A 314 -1.86 -8.40 -32.07
CA THR A 314 -1.07 -8.94 -33.19
C THR A 314 -1.13 -10.47 -33.27
N ASN A 315 -1.75 -11.12 -32.28
CA ASN A 315 -1.83 -12.57 -32.14
C ASN A 315 -0.45 -13.25 -32.26
N ARG A 316 0.52 -12.73 -31.50
CA ARG A 316 1.90 -13.22 -31.52
C ARG A 316 2.37 -13.53 -30.12
N GLU A 317 3.14 -14.60 -30.01
CA GLU A 317 3.95 -14.85 -28.82
C GLU A 317 5.18 -13.94 -28.82
N GLY A 318 5.62 -13.58 -27.62
CA GLY A 318 6.76 -12.70 -27.39
C GLY A 318 7.77 -13.33 -26.46
N LEU A 319 9.04 -12.97 -26.65
CA LEU A 319 10.10 -13.22 -25.70
C LEU A 319 10.97 -11.97 -25.59
N GLU A 320 11.07 -11.42 -24.38
CA GLU A 320 11.87 -10.23 -24.10
C GLU A 320 12.79 -10.45 -22.90
N TYR A 321 13.92 -9.77 -22.89
CA TYR A 321 14.79 -9.66 -21.72
C TYR A 321 14.56 -8.28 -21.11
N ILE A 322 14.03 -8.22 -19.89
CA ILE A 322 13.66 -6.97 -19.22
C ILE A 322 14.62 -6.75 -18.06
N PRO A 323 15.26 -5.57 -17.90
CA PRO A 323 16.08 -5.29 -16.73
C PRO A 323 15.32 -5.56 -15.44
N LEU A 324 15.92 -6.26 -14.48
CA LEU A 324 15.24 -6.75 -13.26
C LEU A 324 14.43 -5.64 -12.57
N ARG A 325 15.05 -4.49 -12.34
CA ARG A 325 14.38 -3.34 -11.71
C ARG A 325 13.22 -2.81 -12.54
N HIS A 326 13.31 -2.82 -13.87
CA HIS A 326 12.21 -2.38 -14.74
C HIS A 326 11.02 -3.33 -14.66
N TYR A 327 11.27 -4.64 -14.53
CA TYR A 327 10.21 -5.63 -14.35
C TYR A 327 9.49 -5.47 -13.01
N TYR A 328 10.25 -5.28 -11.92
CA TYR A 328 9.64 -5.06 -10.61
C TYR A 328 8.79 -3.79 -10.55
N HIS A 329 9.09 -2.76 -11.34
CA HIS A 329 8.34 -1.50 -11.33
C HIS A 329 7.43 -1.33 -12.55
N ARG A 330 7.10 -2.43 -13.24
CA ARG A 330 6.37 -2.43 -14.52
C ARG A 330 5.00 -1.74 -14.45
N HIS A 331 4.32 -1.82 -13.30
CA HIS A 331 3.01 -1.21 -13.09
C HIS A 331 3.06 0.20 -12.50
N THR A 332 4.23 0.67 -12.04
CA THR A 332 4.37 1.95 -11.32
C THR A 332 3.94 3.14 -12.18
N ARG A 333 4.41 3.23 -13.43
CA ARG A 333 4.20 4.42 -14.27
C ARG A 333 2.73 4.67 -14.59
N SER A 334 1.97 3.63 -14.87
CA SER A 334 0.54 3.75 -15.18
C SER A 334 -0.36 3.50 -13.98
N ILE A 335 0.21 3.21 -12.80
CA ILE A 335 -0.53 2.76 -11.61
C ILE A 335 -1.43 1.58 -12.05
N PHE A 336 -0.79 0.50 -12.51
CA PHE A 336 -1.39 -0.57 -13.32
C PHE A 336 -1.95 -0.03 -14.64
N TRP A 337 -3.15 0.54 -14.64
CA TRP A 337 -3.79 1.23 -15.77
C TRP A 337 -4.67 2.42 -15.34
N GLU A 338 -4.77 2.71 -14.05
CA GLU A 338 -5.59 3.78 -13.47
C GLU A 338 -5.25 5.16 -14.01
N LEU A 339 -3.98 5.38 -14.37
CA LEU A 339 -3.57 6.65 -14.96
C LEU A 339 -4.23 6.89 -16.33
N GLN A 340 -4.71 5.83 -17.02
CA GLN A 340 -5.46 5.98 -18.26
C GLN A 340 -6.80 6.70 -18.02
N ASP A 341 -7.48 6.42 -16.91
CA ASP A 341 -8.77 7.07 -16.61
C ASP A 341 -8.56 8.54 -16.24
N ILE A 342 -7.40 8.89 -15.67
CA ILE A 342 -7.04 10.27 -15.32
C ILE A 342 -6.50 11.04 -16.52
N ILE A 343 -5.67 10.41 -17.36
CA ILE A 343 -5.03 10.98 -18.55
C ILE A 343 -5.26 10.00 -19.72
N PRO A 344 -6.42 10.06 -20.41
CA PRO A 344 -6.80 9.10 -21.45
C PRO A 344 -5.81 8.99 -22.61
N PHE A 345 -5.16 10.09 -22.96
CA PHE A 345 -4.13 10.15 -24.00
C PHE A 345 -2.70 9.95 -23.45
N GLY A 346 -2.54 9.58 -22.18
CA GLY A 346 -1.24 9.48 -21.51
C GLY A 346 -0.31 8.42 -22.10
N ASN A 347 -0.85 7.45 -22.84
CA ASN A 347 -0.03 6.50 -23.60
C ASN A 347 0.37 6.99 -25.00
N ASN A 348 -0.07 8.18 -25.43
CA ASN A 348 0.34 8.76 -26.72
C ASN A 348 1.86 9.03 -26.73
N PRO A 349 2.60 8.66 -27.80
CA PRO A 349 4.05 8.87 -27.88
C PRO A 349 4.50 10.32 -27.59
N ILE A 350 3.74 11.32 -28.06
CA ILE A 350 4.05 12.74 -27.84
C ILE A 350 3.95 13.07 -26.34
N PHE A 351 2.88 12.63 -25.69
CA PHE A 351 2.73 12.82 -24.24
C PHE A 351 3.86 12.13 -23.48
N ARG A 352 4.15 10.87 -23.81
CA ARG A 352 5.21 10.11 -23.11
C ARG A 352 6.57 10.77 -23.27
N TYR A 353 6.86 11.38 -24.42
CA TYR A 353 8.11 12.11 -24.63
C TYR A 353 8.17 13.41 -23.81
N LEU A 354 7.08 14.19 -23.80
CA LEU A 354 7.05 15.50 -23.14
C LEU A 354 6.84 15.45 -21.62
N PHE A 355 5.97 14.55 -21.14
CA PHE A 355 5.52 14.47 -19.74
C PHE A 355 5.79 13.11 -19.09
N GLY A 356 6.10 12.07 -19.87
CA GLY A 356 6.20 10.70 -19.35
C GLY A 356 7.31 10.46 -18.33
N TRP A 357 8.31 11.36 -18.24
CA TRP A 357 9.40 11.34 -17.26
C TRP A 357 8.99 11.89 -15.89
N MET A 358 7.84 12.57 -15.78
CA MET A 358 7.25 13.01 -14.51
C MET A 358 6.18 12.05 -13.98
N VAL A 359 5.86 11.01 -14.74
CA VAL A 359 4.85 10.01 -14.43
C VAL A 359 5.50 8.85 -13.63
N PRO A 360 4.86 8.32 -12.57
CA PRO A 360 3.48 8.58 -12.14
C PRO A 360 3.33 9.81 -11.24
N PRO A 361 2.16 10.47 -11.22
CA PRO A 361 1.85 11.42 -10.16
C PRO A 361 1.81 10.69 -8.81
N LYS A 362 2.21 11.38 -7.73
CA LYS A 362 2.10 10.79 -6.39
C LYS A 362 0.64 10.55 -6.04
N ILE A 363 0.29 9.28 -5.79
CA ILE A 363 -1.05 8.85 -5.35
C ILE A 363 -1.49 9.66 -4.13
N SER A 364 -0.56 9.94 -3.22
CA SER A 364 -0.82 10.74 -2.03
C SER A 364 -1.25 12.18 -2.34
N LEU A 365 -0.69 12.78 -3.39
CA LEU A 365 -1.04 14.13 -3.83
C LEU A 365 -2.32 14.13 -4.67
N LEU A 366 -2.54 13.11 -5.50
CA LEU A 366 -3.80 12.90 -6.24
C LEU A 366 -5.03 12.92 -5.31
N LYS A 367 -4.90 12.35 -4.11
CA LYS A 367 -5.99 12.36 -3.10
C LYS A 367 -6.26 13.73 -2.50
N LEU A 368 -5.25 14.61 -2.42
CA LEU A 368 -5.44 15.97 -1.91
C LEU A 368 -6.26 16.84 -2.88
N THR A 369 -6.28 16.46 -4.16
CA THR A 369 -6.91 17.24 -5.23
C THR A 369 -8.33 16.76 -5.55
N GLN A 370 -8.84 15.78 -4.80
CA GLN A 370 -10.20 15.25 -4.97
C GLN A 370 -11.19 16.07 -4.12
N GLY A 371 -11.95 16.96 -4.77
CA GLY A 371 -13.08 17.67 -4.15
C GLY A 371 -14.26 16.73 -3.82
N GLU A 372 -15.26 17.24 -3.10
CA GLU A 372 -16.38 16.44 -2.61
C GLU A 372 -17.24 15.81 -3.72
N THR A 373 -17.44 16.51 -4.84
CA THR A 373 -18.21 16.00 -6.00
C THR A 373 -17.47 14.86 -6.69
N LEU A 374 -16.18 15.06 -7.01
CA LEU A 374 -15.34 14.02 -7.63
C LEU A 374 -15.23 12.80 -6.72
N ARG A 375 -15.17 13.02 -5.41
CA ARG A 375 -15.17 11.97 -4.41
C ARG A 375 -16.41 11.07 -4.49
N LYS A 376 -17.61 11.65 -4.53
CA LYS A 376 -18.86 10.89 -4.63
C LYS A 376 -18.93 10.09 -5.94
N LEU A 377 -18.43 10.69 -7.03
CA LEU A 377 -18.32 10.00 -8.33
C LEU A 377 -17.45 8.74 -8.23
N TYR A 378 -16.24 8.88 -7.68
CA TYR A 378 -15.32 7.75 -7.43
C TYR A 378 -15.87 6.70 -6.45
N GLU A 379 -16.70 7.11 -5.48
CA GLU A 379 -17.36 6.16 -4.56
C GLU A 379 -18.44 5.32 -5.23
N GLN A 380 -19.06 5.85 -6.29
CA GLN A 380 -20.22 5.26 -6.92
C GLN A 380 -19.88 4.53 -8.23
N HIS A 381 -18.84 4.94 -8.95
CA HIS A 381 -18.57 4.52 -10.33
C HIS A 381 -17.14 4.03 -10.56
N HIS A 382 -16.38 3.75 -9.51
CA HIS A 382 -15.00 3.30 -9.65
C HIS A 382 -14.73 2.13 -8.71
N VAL A 383 -14.14 1.07 -9.25
CA VAL A 383 -13.81 -0.16 -8.55
C VAL A 383 -12.30 -0.24 -8.40
N VAL A 384 -11.86 -0.50 -7.17
CA VAL A 384 -10.49 -0.90 -6.85
C VAL A 384 -10.61 -2.03 -5.84
N GLN A 385 -10.46 -3.25 -6.34
CA GLN A 385 -10.62 -4.46 -5.56
C GLN A 385 -9.59 -5.50 -5.96
N ASP A 386 -9.09 -6.20 -4.97
CA ASP A 386 -8.24 -7.39 -5.11
C ASP A 386 -8.87 -8.48 -4.27
N MET A 387 -9.31 -9.54 -4.95
CA MET A 387 -9.97 -10.68 -4.34
C MET A 387 -9.09 -11.92 -4.52
N LEU A 388 -8.67 -12.47 -3.39
CA LEU A 388 -7.85 -13.67 -3.31
C LEU A 388 -8.77 -14.89 -3.26
N VAL A 389 -8.70 -15.76 -4.27
CA VAL A 389 -9.53 -16.97 -4.33
C VAL A 389 -8.67 -18.20 -4.59
N PRO A 390 -9.09 -19.41 -4.14
CA PRO A 390 -8.39 -20.63 -4.52
C PRO A 390 -8.31 -20.78 -6.04
N MET A 391 -7.16 -21.22 -6.57
CA MET A 391 -6.93 -21.32 -8.01
C MET A 391 -7.98 -22.19 -8.71
N LYS A 392 -8.45 -23.25 -8.05
CA LYS A 392 -9.53 -24.13 -8.54
C LYS A 392 -10.86 -23.41 -8.81
N CYS A 393 -11.08 -22.24 -8.21
CA CYS A 393 -12.29 -21.43 -8.37
C CYS A 393 -12.12 -20.31 -9.41
N LEU A 394 -10.97 -20.20 -10.07
CA LEU A 394 -10.67 -19.13 -11.02
C LEU A 394 -11.72 -18.97 -12.15
N PRO A 395 -12.20 -20.04 -12.83
CA PRO A 395 -13.20 -19.88 -13.89
C PRO A 395 -14.50 -19.25 -13.38
N GLN A 396 -14.98 -19.71 -12.21
CA GLN A 396 -16.19 -19.18 -11.58
C GLN A 396 -15.98 -17.72 -11.14
N ALA A 397 -14.82 -17.41 -10.56
CA ALA A 397 -14.49 -16.08 -10.12
C ALA A 397 -14.45 -15.08 -11.29
N LEU A 398 -13.83 -15.44 -12.41
CA LEU A 398 -13.79 -14.60 -13.61
C LEU A 398 -15.18 -14.33 -14.18
N HIS A 399 -16.09 -15.31 -14.15
CA HIS A 399 -17.48 -15.10 -14.52
C HIS A 399 -18.18 -14.11 -13.58
N THR A 400 -17.98 -14.23 -12.27
CA THR A 400 -18.55 -13.29 -11.28
C THR A 400 -18.03 -11.87 -11.51
N PHE A 401 -16.72 -11.68 -11.69
CA PHE A 401 -16.13 -10.37 -12.01
C PHE A 401 -16.68 -9.80 -13.32
N HIS A 402 -16.81 -10.63 -14.36
CA HIS A 402 -17.36 -10.20 -15.64
C HIS A 402 -18.81 -9.73 -15.53
N ASN A 403 -19.65 -10.47 -14.82
CA ASN A 403 -21.08 -10.18 -14.69
C ASN A 403 -21.36 -9.00 -13.75
N ASP A 404 -20.67 -8.93 -12.61
CA ASP A 404 -21.02 -8.01 -11.53
C ASP A 404 -20.39 -6.62 -11.70
N ILE A 405 -19.15 -6.55 -12.22
CA ILE A 405 -18.41 -5.28 -12.35
C ILE A 405 -18.00 -4.95 -13.79
N HIS A 406 -17.75 -5.94 -14.64
CA HIS A 406 -17.36 -5.77 -16.05
C HIS A 406 -16.24 -4.72 -16.25
N VAL A 407 -15.19 -4.81 -15.43
CA VAL A 407 -13.99 -3.95 -15.48
C VAL A 407 -12.88 -4.72 -16.19
N TYR A 408 -12.21 -4.05 -17.13
CA TYR A 408 -11.02 -4.55 -17.81
C TYR A 408 -10.00 -3.43 -18.01
N PRO A 409 -8.68 -3.73 -17.94
CA PRO A 409 -8.10 -5.05 -17.73
C PRO A 409 -8.34 -5.65 -16.33
N ILE A 410 -8.16 -6.96 -16.20
CA ILE A 410 -8.10 -7.67 -14.91
C ILE A 410 -6.68 -8.21 -14.73
N TRP A 411 -6.11 -8.01 -13.54
CA TRP A 411 -4.82 -8.54 -13.13
C TRP A 411 -5.00 -9.91 -12.49
N LEU A 412 -4.25 -10.91 -12.95
CA LEU A 412 -4.16 -12.22 -12.31
C LEU A 412 -2.76 -12.45 -11.77
N CYS A 413 -2.65 -12.69 -10.48
CA CYS A 413 -1.38 -12.91 -9.80
C CYS A 413 -1.47 -14.15 -8.91
N PRO A 414 -0.74 -15.24 -9.23
CA PRO A 414 -0.83 -16.48 -8.47
C PRO A 414 0.03 -16.43 -7.20
N PHE A 415 -0.44 -17.07 -6.13
CA PHE A 415 0.34 -17.21 -4.91
C PHE A 415 0.11 -18.54 -4.19
N ILE A 416 1.17 -19.11 -3.60
CA ILE A 416 1.03 -20.26 -2.71
C ILE A 416 0.69 -19.77 -1.31
N LEU A 417 -0.42 -20.24 -0.75
CA LEU A 417 -0.81 -19.94 0.62
C LEU A 417 -0.40 -21.12 1.51
N PRO A 418 0.63 -20.97 2.37
CA PRO A 418 1.03 -22.05 3.27
C PRO A 418 0.02 -22.23 4.40
N SER A 419 -0.14 -23.46 4.88
CA SER A 419 -0.90 -23.73 6.10
C SER A 419 -0.05 -23.34 7.32
N GLN A 420 -0.19 -22.07 7.73
CA GLN A 420 0.47 -21.48 8.88
C GLN A 420 -0.56 -20.75 9.76
N PRO A 421 -0.29 -20.56 11.06
CA PRO A 421 -1.17 -19.77 11.91
C PRO A 421 -1.28 -18.32 11.42
N GLY A 422 -2.40 -17.66 11.73
CA GLY A 422 -2.63 -16.27 11.38
C GLY A 422 -4.06 -16.04 10.91
N LEU A 423 -4.35 -14.81 10.48
CA LEU A 423 -5.69 -14.47 9.96
C LEU A 423 -6.02 -15.20 8.65
N VAL A 424 -5.01 -15.43 7.80
CA VAL A 424 -5.16 -15.99 6.46
C VAL A 424 -4.43 -17.31 6.39
N HIS A 425 -5.16 -18.38 6.11
CA HIS A 425 -4.63 -19.72 5.88
C HIS A 425 -5.59 -20.50 4.95
N PRO A 426 -5.14 -21.56 4.26
CA PRO A 426 -6.01 -22.38 3.45
C PRO A 426 -7.12 -23.03 4.28
N LYS A 427 -8.20 -23.46 3.63
CA LYS A 427 -9.29 -24.17 4.32
C LYS A 427 -8.83 -25.51 4.91
N GLY A 428 -7.90 -26.18 4.23
CA GLY A 428 -7.31 -27.44 4.68
C GLY A 428 -5.97 -27.24 5.38
N ASP A 429 -5.37 -28.35 5.83
CA ASP A 429 -4.10 -28.34 6.56
C ASP A 429 -2.86 -28.31 5.66
N GLU A 430 -3.04 -28.26 4.34
CA GLU A 430 -1.97 -28.24 3.35
C GLU A 430 -1.85 -26.88 2.66
N ALA A 431 -0.68 -26.60 2.09
CA ALA A 431 -0.50 -25.41 1.28
C ALA A 431 -1.36 -25.49 0.01
N GLU A 432 -2.04 -24.40 -0.35
CA GLU A 432 -2.95 -24.36 -1.49
C GLU A 432 -2.61 -23.18 -2.40
N LEU A 433 -2.70 -23.41 -3.72
CA LEU A 433 -2.47 -22.35 -4.71
C LEU A 433 -3.72 -21.48 -4.82
N TYR A 434 -3.52 -20.18 -4.67
CA TYR A 434 -4.54 -19.14 -4.81
C TYR A 434 -4.16 -18.19 -5.96
N VAL A 435 -5.11 -17.35 -6.33
CA VAL A 435 -4.94 -16.27 -7.31
C VAL A 435 -5.56 -14.99 -6.76
N ASP A 436 -4.82 -13.90 -6.90
CA ASP A 436 -5.35 -12.56 -6.76
C ASP A 436 -5.97 -12.11 -8.08
N ILE A 437 -7.19 -11.61 -8.00
CA ILE A 437 -7.96 -11.03 -9.11
C ILE A 437 -8.10 -9.53 -8.84
N GLY A 438 -7.20 -8.75 -9.42
CA GLY A 438 -7.16 -7.30 -9.30
C GLY A 438 -8.00 -6.62 -10.37
N ALA A 439 -9.01 -5.87 -9.96
CA ALA A 439 -9.88 -5.08 -10.84
C ALA A 439 -9.83 -3.61 -10.44
N TYR A 440 -9.36 -2.78 -11.36
CA TYR A 440 -9.20 -1.33 -11.19
C TYR A 440 -9.83 -0.61 -12.38
N GLY A 441 -10.70 0.37 -12.12
CA GLY A 441 -11.26 1.22 -13.16
C GLY A 441 -12.76 1.46 -13.04
N GLU A 442 -13.33 2.09 -14.06
CA GLU A 442 -14.76 2.36 -14.14
C GLU A 442 -15.56 1.17 -14.70
N PRO A 443 -16.55 0.64 -13.96
CA PRO A 443 -17.46 -0.40 -14.43
C PRO A 443 -18.21 0.00 -15.70
N ARG A 444 -18.33 -0.92 -16.66
CA ARG A 444 -19.03 -0.68 -17.94
C ARG A 444 -20.46 -1.23 -17.98
N VAL A 445 -21.01 -1.64 -16.85
CA VAL A 445 -22.39 -2.14 -16.76
C VAL A 445 -23.40 -0.98 -16.73
N LYS A 446 -24.52 -1.10 -17.47
CA LYS A 446 -25.50 -0.01 -17.67
C LYS A 446 -26.19 0.48 -16.38
N HIS A 447 -26.23 -0.35 -15.34
CA HIS A 447 -26.87 -0.07 -14.05
C HIS A 447 -25.96 -0.49 -12.89
N PHE A 448 -24.71 -0.01 -12.90
CA PHE A 448 -23.77 -0.30 -11.82
C PHE A 448 -24.26 0.32 -10.51
N GLU A 449 -24.46 -0.49 -9.49
CA GLU A 449 -24.65 -0.03 -8.12
C GLU A 449 -23.52 -0.57 -7.25
N ALA A 450 -22.55 0.31 -6.93
CA ALA A 450 -21.33 -0.07 -6.24
C ALA A 450 -21.56 -0.94 -5.00
N ARG A 451 -22.57 -0.63 -4.18
CA ARG A 451 -22.81 -1.38 -2.94
C ARG A 451 -23.31 -2.80 -3.19
N SER A 452 -24.30 -2.98 -4.05
CA SER A 452 -24.90 -4.30 -4.28
C SER A 452 -23.95 -5.21 -5.05
N CYS A 453 -23.30 -4.70 -6.11
CA CYS A 453 -22.28 -5.43 -6.85
C CYS A 453 -21.10 -5.86 -5.96
N MET A 454 -20.56 -4.95 -5.14
CA MET A 454 -19.45 -5.30 -4.22
C MET A 454 -19.86 -6.33 -3.18
N ARG A 455 -21.07 -6.23 -2.60
CA ARG A 455 -21.55 -7.23 -1.63
C ARG A 455 -21.77 -8.61 -2.26
N GLN A 456 -22.20 -8.67 -3.53
CA GLN A 456 -22.32 -9.94 -4.26
C GLN A 456 -20.93 -10.57 -4.48
N LEU A 457 -19.98 -9.76 -4.92
CA LEU A 457 -18.59 -10.20 -5.11
C LEU A 457 -17.96 -10.68 -3.79
N GLU A 458 -18.09 -9.89 -2.72
CA GLU A 458 -17.63 -10.25 -1.38
C GLU A 458 -18.25 -11.57 -0.91
N LYS A 459 -19.57 -11.74 -1.08
CA LYS A 459 -20.28 -12.99 -0.74
C LYS A 459 -19.73 -14.18 -1.51
N PHE A 460 -19.47 -14.04 -2.81
CA PHE A 460 -18.85 -15.09 -3.61
C PHE A 460 -17.47 -15.46 -3.07
N VAL A 461 -16.61 -14.47 -2.81
CA VAL A 461 -15.24 -14.69 -2.29
C VAL A 461 -15.27 -15.47 -0.97
N ARG A 462 -16.17 -15.10 -0.04
CA ARG A 462 -16.35 -15.86 1.21
C ARG A 462 -16.81 -17.30 0.97
N SER A 463 -17.74 -17.51 0.03
CA SER A 463 -18.30 -18.84 -0.25
C SER A 463 -17.24 -19.85 -0.73
N VAL A 464 -16.13 -19.37 -1.31
CA VAL A 464 -15.03 -20.19 -1.80
C VAL A 464 -13.80 -20.19 -0.88
N HIS A 465 -13.92 -19.71 0.36
CA HIS A 465 -12.79 -19.58 1.31
C HIS A 465 -11.68 -18.67 0.76
N GLY A 466 -12.10 -17.59 0.11
CA GLY A 466 -11.25 -16.50 -0.35
C GLY A 466 -11.17 -15.34 0.64
N PHE A 467 -10.31 -14.39 0.33
CA PHE A 467 -10.00 -13.22 1.16
C PHE A 467 -10.03 -11.94 0.33
N GLN A 468 -10.41 -10.83 0.93
CA GLN A 468 -10.32 -9.51 0.29
C GLN A 468 -9.13 -8.73 0.83
N MET A 469 -8.35 -8.09 -0.04
CA MET A 469 -7.27 -7.22 0.40
C MET A 469 -7.79 -5.99 1.17
N LEU A 470 -7.31 -5.82 2.39
CA LEU A 470 -7.86 -4.84 3.34
C LEU A 470 -7.62 -3.36 2.99
N TYR A 471 -6.85 -3.05 1.95
CA TYR A 471 -6.66 -1.67 1.51
C TYR A 471 -7.85 -1.13 0.71
N ALA A 472 -8.65 -2.02 0.11
CA ALA A 472 -9.83 -1.75 -0.69
C ALA A 472 -11.08 -1.47 0.18
N ASP A 473 -12.19 -1.07 -0.44
CA ASP A 473 -13.45 -0.80 0.27
C ASP A 473 -14.13 -2.10 0.69
N CYS A 474 -14.42 -2.23 1.99
CA CYS A 474 -15.15 -3.35 2.58
C CYS A 474 -16.61 -2.97 2.87
N TYR A 475 -17.54 -3.61 2.17
CA TYR A 475 -18.99 -3.46 2.30
C TYR A 475 -19.63 -4.55 3.17
N MET A 476 -18.85 -5.56 3.56
CA MET A 476 -19.23 -6.56 4.56
C MET A 476 -19.54 -5.91 5.91
N ASP A 477 -20.47 -6.52 6.64
CA ASP A 477 -20.57 -6.27 8.08
C ASP A 477 -19.47 -7.02 8.86
N ARG A 478 -19.50 -6.92 10.20
CA ARG A 478 -18.45 -7.49 11.04
C ARG A 478 -18.48 -9.02 11.04
N GLU A 479 -19.67 -9.61 11.05
CA GLU A 479 -19.84 -11.07 11.10
C GLU A 479 -19.35 -11.65 9.77
N GLU A 480 -19.82 -11.08 8.66
CA GLU A 480 -19.38 -11.39 7.31
C GLU A 480 -17.86 -11.24 7.13
N PHE A 481 -17.25 -10.19 7.72
CA PHE A 481 -15.80 -10.00 7.65
C PHE A 481 -15.03 -11.15 8.32
N TRP A 482 -15.49 -11.61 9.49
CA TRP A 482 -14.84 -12.68 10.24
C TRP A 482 -15.07 -14.07 9.65
N GLU A 483 -16.06 -14.25 8.77
CA GLU A 483 -16.19 -15.49 7.97
C GLU A 483 -14.97 -15.72 7.05
N MET A 484 -14.24 -14.66 6.65
CA MET A 484 -13.03 -14.80 5.83
C MET A 484 -11.80 -15.26 6.63
N PHE A 485 -11.71 -14.97 7.93
CA PHE A 485 -10.46 -15.07 8.68
C PHE A 485 -10.59 -15.93 9.94
N ASP A 486 -9.54 -16.66 10.30
CA ASP A 486 -9.43 -17.21 11.66
C ASP A 486 -9.00 -16.12 12.65
N GLY A 487 -9.98 -15.55 13.34
CA GLY A 487 -9.76 -14.54 14.38
C GLY A 487 -9.20 -15.08 15.71
N SER A 488 -9.09 -16.39 15.90
CA SER A 488 -8.81 -17.00 17.21
C SER A 488 -7.49 -16.53 17.83
N LEU A 489 -6.39 -16.59 17.07
CA LEU A 489 -5.07 -16.14 17.49
C LEU A 489 -5.04 -14.62 17.71
N TYR A 490 -5.59 -13.87 16.76
CA TYR A 490 -5.63 -12.42 16.79
C TYR A 490 -6.39 -11.87 18.02
N HIS A 491 -7.60 -12.37 18.29
CA HIS A 491 -8.40 -11.90 19.43
C HIS A 491 -7.79 -12.30 20.78
N ARG A 492 -7.22 -13.51 20.89
CA ARG A 492 -6.48 -13.97 22.07
C ARG A 492 -5.31 -13.04 22.39
N LEU A 493 -4.47 -12.72 21.40
CA LEU A 493 -3.34 -11.82 21.60
C LEU A 493 -3.80 -10.40 21.92
N ARG A 494 -4.88 -9.90 21.29
CA ARG A 494 -5.42 -8.59 21.63
C ARG A 494 -5.81 -8.47 23.10
N LYS A 495 -6.35 -9.54 23.68
CA LYS A 495 -6.67 -9.59 25.11
C LYS A 495 -5.41 -9.66 25.96
N GLN A 496 -4.49 -10.57 25.65
CA GLN A 496 -3.26 -10.77 26.42
C GLN A 496 -2.33 -9.54 26.44
N LEU A 497 -2.25 -8.81 25.32
CA LEU A 497 -1.39 -7.65 25.16
C LEU A 497 -2.09 -6.32 25.49
N GLY A 498 -3.33 -6.35 25.98
CA GLY A 498 -4.09 -5.13 26.30
C GLY A 498 -4.43 -4.27 25.07
N CYS A 499 -4.48 -4.86 23.87
CA CYS A 499 -4.76 -4.14 22.63
C CYS A 499 -6.22 -3.71 22.49
N GLN A 500 -7.15 -4.36 23.19
CA GLN A 500 -8.58 -4.04 23.11
C GLN A 500 -8.88 -2.60 23.52
N ASP A 501 -8.16 -2.09 24.52
CA ASP A 501 -8.30 -0.72 25.01
C ASP A 501 -7.32 0.25 24.32
N ALA A 502 -6.28 -0.27 23.69
CA ALA A 502 -5.22 0.53 23.08
C ALA A 502 -5.42 0.80 21.59
N PHE A 503 -6.07 -0.09 20.86
CA PHE A 503 -6.24 0.00 19.40
C PHE A 503 -7.67 -0.37 18.99
N PRO A 504 -8.23 0.25 17.94
CA PRO A 504 -9.43 -0.29 17.32
C PRO A 504 -9.16 -1.71 16.79
N GLU A 505 -10.21 -2.47 16.55
CA GLU A 505 -10.09 -3.75 15.85
C GLU A 505 -9.78 -3.53 14.36
N VAL A 506 -9.26 -4.56 13.68
CA VAL A 506 -9.00 -4.53 12.23
C VAL A 506 -10.25 -4.11 11.44
N TYR A 507 -11.42 -4.69 11.74
CA TYR A 507 -12.68 -4.35 11.08
C TYR A 507 -13.04 -2.86 11.23
N ASP A 508 -12.84 -2.30 12.43
CA ASP A 508 -13.12 -0.88 12.75
C ASP A 508 -12.21 0.11 12.02
N LYS A 509 -11.15 -0.37 11.34
CA LYS A 509 -10.29 0.45 10.49
C LYS A 509 -10.59 0.30 9.01
N ILE A 510 -11.19 -0.82 8.60
CA ILE A 510 -11.30 -1.22 7.21
C ILE A 510 -12.72 -1.10 6.67
N CYS A 511 -13.74 -1.19 7.54
CA CYS A 511 -15.13 -1.05 7.13
C CYS A 511 -15.41 0.31 6.49
N LYS A 512 -16.34 0.35 5.54
CA LYS A 512 -16.67 1.57 4.80
C LYS A 512 -17.03 2.75 5.72
N ALA A 513 -17.71 2.51 6.83
CA ALA A 513 -18.07 3.55 7.79
C ALA A 513 -16.86 4.23 8.44
N ALA A 514 -15.76 3.51 8.64
CA ALA A 514 -14.52 4.02 9.23
C ALA A 514 -13.65 4.82 8.26
N ARG A 515 -13.99 4.84 6.97
CA ARG A 515 -13.21 5.45 5.89
C ARG A 515 -13.96 6.64 5.29
N LEU A 516 -13.23 7.73 5.08
CA LEU A 516 -13.65 8.83 4.21
C LEU A 516 -12.98 8.60 2.87
N ALA A 517 -13.66 8.88 1.77
CA ALA A 517 -12.92 9.20 0.58
C ALA A 517 -12.28 10.60 0.77
N GLY A 518 -10.96 10.69 0.61
CA GLY A 518 -10.19 11.92 0.72
C GLY A 518 -10.13 12.61 2.12
N PRO A 519 -9.24 13.60 2.28
CA PRO A 519 -9.24 14.48 3.45
C PRO A 519 -10.39 15.50 3.32
N PRO A 520 -11.24 15.67 4.34
CA PRO A 520 -12.29 16.69 4.29
C PRO A 520 -11.70 18.07 4.56
N GLN A 521 -12.33 19.10 4.00
CA GLN A 521 -12.01 20.50 4.28
C GLN A 521 -12.11 20.80 5.79
N PRO A 522 -11.35 21.78 6.31
CA PRO A 522 -11.59 22.30 7.64
C PRO A 522 -13.05 22.78 7.70
N LEU A 523 -13.79 22.35 8.73
CA LEU A 523 -15.12 22.91 8.99
C LEU A 523 -14.98 24.44 9.07
N PRO A 524 -15.89 25.22 8.45
CA PRO A 524 -15.89 26.65 8.64
C PRO A 524 -15.96 26.89 10.14
N LYS A 525 -15.02 27.67 10.68
CA LYS A 525 -15.01 28.05 12.08
C LYS A 525 -16.39 28.62 12.36
N SER A 526 -17.18 27.93 13.17
CA SER A 526 -18.41 28.50 13.73
C SER A 526 -17.97 29.81 14.38
N THR A 527 -18.45 30.93 13.84
CA THR A 527 -18.28 32.24 14.46
C THR A 527 -18.94 32.18 15.83
N GLN A 528 -18.17 31.78 16.84
CA GLN A 528 -18.46 32.09 18.23
C GLN A 528 -18.36 33.61 18.33
N ARG A 529 -19.49 34.29 18.16
CA ARG A 529 -19.65 35.67 18.59
C ARG A 529 -19.57 35.65 20.11
N GLY A 530 -18.41 35.98 20.66
CA GLY A 530 -18.26 36.35 22.06
C GLY A 530 -19.01 37.66 22.34
N PRO A 531 -19.54 37.86 23.55
CA PRO A 531 -20.28 39.07 23.91
C PRO A 531 -19.33 40.15 24.39
N CYS A 532 -19.42 41.35 23.80
CA CYS A 532 -18.97 42.66 24.31
C CYS A 532 -19.02 43.63 23.11
N ALA A 533 -19.42 44.90 23.17
CA ALA A 533 -20.03 45.75 24.18
C ALA A 533 -20.22 47.11 23.46
N TRP A 534 -21.39 47.75 23.65
CA TRP A 534 -21.61 49.20 23.53
C TRP A 534 -21.31 49.94 22.20
N ARG A 535 -22.37 50.33 21.46
CA ARG A 535 -22.90 51.73 21.47
C ARG A 535 -23.99 51.99 20.40
N ARG A 536 -25.02 52.69 20.91
CA ARG A 536 -25.86 53.75 20.31
C ARG A 536 -26.93 53.38 19.26
N HIS A 537 -28.16 53.45 19.78
CA HIS A 537 -29.37 54.07 19.21
C HIS A 537 -29.48 54.15 17.69
N PHE A 538 -30.51 53.50 17.12
CA PHE A 538 -31.69 54.22 16.65
C PHE A 538 -32.91 53.28 16.69
N ARG A 539 -34.04 53.89 17.07
CA ARG A 539 -35.37 53.33 17.28
C ARG A 539 -36.05 53.12 15.90
N VAL A 540 -36.99 52.17 15.81
CA VAL A 540 -38.40 52.36 15.35
C VAL A 540 -38.99 51.02 14.88
N GLU A 541 -40.04 50.62 15.61
CA GLU A 541 -41.25 49.85 15.22
C GLU A 541 -41.12 48.41 14.67
N SER A 542 -42.09 47.51 14.83
CA SER A 542 -43.21 47.29 15.75
C SER A 542 -43.85 45.94 15.32
N CYS A 543 -44.69 45.38 16.18
CA CYS A 543 -45.75 44.42 15.89
C CYS A 543 -45.47 42.89 15.91
N LEU A 544 -45.71 42.35 17.13
CA LEU A 544 -46.84 41.46 17.50
C LEU A 544 -46.85 39.97 17.11
N GLY A 545 -47.07 39.14 18.16
CA GLY A 545 -47.88 37.91 18.13
C GLY A 545 -47.11 36.62 18.45
N LEU A 546 -46.91 36.24 19.72
CA LEU A 546 -47.80 35.44 20.61
C LEU A 546 -47.90 33.93 20.31
N GLY A 547 -47.62 33.13 21.38
CA GLY A 547 -48.21 31.80 21.64
C GLY A 547 -47.26 30.61 21.46
N GLN A 548 -46.63 30.06 22.51
CA GLN A 548 -47.11 28.97 23.42
C GLN A 548 -47.13 27.57 22.76
N VAL A 549 -46.86 26.38 23.36
CA VAL A 549 -46.52 25.83 24.70
C VAL A 549 -46.30 24.30 24.54
N GLY A 550 -45.55 23.65 25.45
CA GLY A 550 -45.75 22.25 25.93
C GLY A 550 -44.58 21.27 25.65
N LYS A 551 -43.74 20.82 26.62
CA LYS A 551 -43.89 19.82 27.72
C LYS A 551 -44.31 18.41 27.22
N ALA A 552 -43.84 17.25 27.70
CA ALA A 552 -42.79 16.78 28.64
C ALA A 552 -42.81 15.20 28.67
N HIS A 553 -41.87 14.59 29.41
CA HIS A 553 -41.88 13.24 30.05
C HIS A 553 -41.50 11.99 29.23
N LEU A 554 -40.94 10.89 29.78
CA LEU A 554 -40.10 10.49 30.95
C LEU A 554 -39.77 8.98 30.74
N TRP A 555 -38.71 8.49 31.37
CA TRP A 555 -38.14 7.11 31.41
C TRP A 555 -39.03 6.07 32.18
N PRO A 556 -38.73 4.73 32.30
CA PRO A 556 -37.49 4.18 32.89
C PRO A 556 -37.06 2.71 32.52
N ALA A 557 -36.03 2.20 33.24
CA ALA A 557 -35.28 0.93 33.12
C ALA A 557 -35.80 -0.27 33.96
N ARG A 558 -35.29 -1.51 33.71
CA ARG A 558 -34.72 -2.49 34.72
C ARG A 558 -34.40 -3.93 34.21
N LYS A 559 -33.26 -4.46 34.70
CA LYS A 559 -32.93 -5.80 35.32
C LYS A 559 -32.53 -7.08 34.54
N CYS A 560 -31.70 -7.87 35.26
CA CYS A 560 -30.78 -8.98 34.94
C CYS A 560 -31.35 -10.42 35.00
N HIS A 561 -30.58 -11.43 34.55
CA HIS A 561 -30.29 -12.69 35.28
C HIS A 561 -29.10 -13.51 34.70
N CYS A 562 -28.42 -14.29 35.55
CA CYS A 562 -27.33 -15.26 35.31
C CYS A 562 -27.83 -16.71 35.49
N HIS A 563 -27.15 -17.72 34.90
CA HIS A 563 -26.96 -19.08 35.48
C HIS A 563 -25.77 -19.84 34.83
N HIS A 564 -25.06 -20.63 35.66
CA HIS A 564 -23.92 -21.54 35.41
C HIS A 564 -24.29 -22.85 34.68
N TRP A 565 -23.30 -23.62 34.16
CA TRP A 565 -23.07 -25.08 34.38
C TRP A 565 -21.77 -25.58 33.66
N LEU A 566 -21.01 -26.45 34.34
CA LEU A 566 -19.91 -27.39 33.95
C LEU A 566 -20.10 -28.63 34.89
N PRO A 567 -19.59 -29.88 34.68
CA PRO A 567 -18.18 -30.21 34.33
C PRO A 567 -17.89 -31.59 33.64
N GLU A 568 -16.59 -31.96 33.59
CA GLU A 568 -15.92 -33.31 33.46
C GLU A 568 -15.87 -34.05 32.10
N ALA A 569 -14.90 -34.91 31.73
CA ALA A 569 -13.50 -35.20 32.09
C ALA A 569 -12.95 -36.34 31.17
N SER A 570 -11.61 -36.45 31.07
CA SER A 570 -10.79 -37.70 31.02
C SER A 570 -10.03 -38.15 29.75
N GLN A 571 -8.72 -38.40 29.98
CA GLN A 571 -7.75 -39.36 29.38
C GLN A 571 -7.33 -39.18 27.90
N GLY A 572 -6.06 -39.19 27.48
CA GLY A 572 -4.78 -39.60 28.06
C GLY A 572 -4.16 -40.72 27.20
N HIS A 573 -3.10 -40.46 26.41
CA HIS A 573 -2.13 -41.48 25.98
C HIS A 573 -0.80 -40.88 25.49
N THR A 574 0.27 -41.40 26.11
CA THR A 574 1.69 -41.33 25.80
C THR A 574 2.04 -42.12 24.53
N LEU A 575 3.02 -41.67 23.75
CA LEU A 575 3.99 -42.56 23.07
C LEU A 575 5.25 -41.79 22.67
N ALA A 576 6.38 -42.40 23.00
CA ALA A 576 7.73 -41.96 22.71
C ALA A 576 8.22 -42.54 21.37
N ALA A 577 9.07 -41.81 20.63
CA ALA A 577 9.99 -42.41 19.69
C ALA A 577 11.26 -41.55 19.52
N LYS A 578 12.40 -42.16 19.87
CA LYS A 578 13.77 -41.80 19.47
C LYS A 578 13.91 -41.90 17.95
N ALA A 579 14.74 -41.05 17.33
CA ALA A 579 15.89 -41.51 16.52
C ALA A 579 16.67 -40.35 15.85
N HIS A 580 17.98 -40.39 16.10
CA HIS A 580 19.10 -40.14 15.20
C HIS A 580 19.36 -38.78 14.53
N SER A 581 20.37 -38.14 15.10
CA SER A 581 21.45 -37.38 14.47
C SER A 581 22.01 -38.00 13.17
N THR A 582 22.33 -37.15 12.19
CA THR A 582 23.63 -37.17 11.48
C THR A 582 23.89 -35.83 10.80
N HIS A 583 24.92 -35.12 11.25
CA HIS A 583 25.65 -34.12 10.47
C HIS A 583 26.41 -34.80 9.31
N PRO A 584 26.82 -34.02 8.29
CA PRO A 584 28.26 -33.85 8.14
C PRO A 584 28.69 -32.40 7.92
N ARG A 585 29.79 -32.06 8.59
CA ARG A 585 30.69 -30.94 8.27
C ARG A 585 31.64 -31.38 7.17
N PHE A 586 31.79 -30.58 6.12
CA PHE A 586 33.01 -30.40 5.31
C PHE A 586 32.88 -28.97 4.75
N GLY A 587 33.80 -28.03 4.96
CA GLY A 587 35.23 -28.12 4.77
C GLY A 587 35.60 -27.25 3.57
N SER A 588 35.68 -25.92 3.79
CA SER A 588 36.53 -25.04 2.98
C SER A 588 37.99 -25.27 3.45
N PRO A 589 39.05 -25.01 2.66
CA PRO A 589 39.28 -23.76 1.92
C PRO A 589 39.81 -23.98 0.50
N TRP A 590 39.91 -22.92 -0.30
CA TRP A 590 41.11 -22.53 -1.07
C TRP A 590 40.78 -21.26 -1.86
N CYS A 591 41.58 -20.23 -1.61
CA CYS A 591 41.63 -18.96 -2.32
C CYS A 591 41.94 -19.16 -3.80
N LEU A 592 41.39 -18.29 -4.65
CA LEU A 592 42.11 -17.78 -5.80
C LEU A 592 41.62 -16.37 -6.13
N ASP A 593 42.53 -15.44 -5.91
CA ASP A 593 42.49 -14.04 -6.31
C ASP A 593 42.34 -13.92 -7.83
N VAL A 594 41.41 -13.09 -8.29
CA VAL A 594 41.52 -12.47 -9.62
C VAL A 594 41.28 -10.96 -9.47
N VAL A 595 42.31 -10.26 -9.92
CA VAL A 595 42.62 -8.84 -9.79
C VAL A 595 41.67 -7.97 -10.62
N LEU A 596 41.09 -6.95 -9.97
CA LEU A 596 40.56 -5.76 -10.62
C LEU A 596 41.71 -4.77 -10.87
N GLY A 597 41.94 -4.40 -12.13
CA GLY A 597 42.87 -3.34 -12.50
C GLY A 597 42.11 -2.09 -12.92
N VAL A 598 42.23 -1.00 -12.13
CA VAL A 598 42.40 0.39 -12.60
C VAL A 598 43.17 1.17 -11.50
N PRO A 599 44.18 2.00 -11.83
CA PRO A 599 45.17 2.50 -10.87
C PRO A 599 44.97 3.95 -10.40
N GLY A 600 45.46 4.23 -9.17
CA GLY A 600 46.12 5.47 -8.71
C GLY A 600 45.24 6.72 -8.51
N ALA A 601 45.42 7.57 -7.50
CA ALA A 601 46.48 7.71 -6.51
C ALA A 601 46.07 8.68 -5.38
N LEU A 602 46.81 8.58 -4.26
CA LEU A 602 46.97 9.53 -3.14
C LEU A 602 45.75 9.71 -2.21
N GLY A 603 45.86 9.58 -0.88
CA GLY A 603 47.01 9.49 -0.01
C GLY A 603 46.54 9.76 1.43
N ALA A 604 47.13 9.04 2.37
CA ALA A 604 46.72 8.91 3.76
C ALA A 604 46.72 10.21 4.58
N LEU A 605 45.77 10.35 5.51
CA LEU A 605 46.02 10.96 6.83
C LEU A 605 44.93 10.58 7.85
N ARG A 606 45.24 9.55 8.64
CA ARG A 606 44.54 9.16 9.85
C ARG A 606 45.19 9.92 11.01
N ARG A 607 44.59 11.01 11.51
CA ARG A 607 44.91 11.56 12.85
C ARG A 607 43.67 12.14 13.53
N ARG A 608 43.49 11.69 14.77
CA ARG A 608 42.58 12.22 15.81
C ARG A 608 42.64 13.75 15.87
N ARG A 609 41.48 14.42 15.93
CA ARG A 609 41.28 15.65 16.71
C ARG A 609 39.84 15.69 17.24
N ASN A 610 39.73 15.58 18.56
CA ASN A 610 38.67 16.21 19.33
C ASN A 610 38.77 17.72 19.10
N HIS A 611 37.71 18.35 18.60
CA HIS A 611 37.35 19.71 19.00
C HIS A 611 35.88 19.98 18.72
N SER A 612 35.19 20.34 19.79
CA SER A 612 33.84 20.87 19.85
C SER A 612 33.80 22.24 19.19
N TYR A 613 32.87 22.47 18.25
CA TYR A 613 32.38 23.81 17.91
C TYR A 613 30.86 23.77 17.69
N PRO A 614 30.12 24.82 18.09
CA PRO A 614 28.67 24.82 18.11
C PRO A 614 28.14 25.33 16.76
N PHE A 615 27.52 24.45 15.97
CA PHE A 615 26.62 24.88 14.90
C PHE A 615 25.18 24.62 15.35
N GLY A 616 24.45 25.71 15.59
CA GLY A 616 23.06 25.71 15.98
C GLY A 616 22.19 24.96 14.97
N LEU A 617 21.48 23.94 15.46
CA LEU A 617 20.50 23.19 14.70
C LEU A 617 19.43 24.13 14.12
N TRP A 618 19.41 24.25 12.80
CA TRP A 618 18.20 24.59 12.06
C TRP A 618 17.22 23.41 12.17
N ARG A 619 16.22 23.53 13.04
CA ARG A 619 15.13 22.55 13.17
C ARG A 619 14.35 22.46 11.85
N GLY A 620 14.43 21.32 11.16
CA GLY A 620 13.65 20.99 9.96
C GLY A 620 12.11 21.02 10.11
N HIS A 621 11.59 21.31 11.31
CA HIS A 621 10.18 21.59 11.55
C HIS A 621 9.68 22.89 10.90
N LYS A 622 10.52 23.93 10.79
CA LYS A 622 10.08 25.23 10.23
C LYS A 622 9.87 25.21 8.72
N ILE A 623 10.58 24.34 7.98
CA ILE A 623 10.49 24.24 6.51
C ILE A 623 9.31 23.35 6.06
N ARG A 624 8.95 22.30 6.82
CA ARG A 624 7.69 21.55 6.59
C ARG A 624 6.46 22.45 6.69
N ASN A 625 6.45 23.37 7.66
CA ASN A 625 5.39 24.35 7.78
C ASN A 625 5.39 25.36 6.63
N LEU A 626 6.55 25.68 6.04
CA LEU A 626 6.63 26.61 4.91
C LEU A 626 6.06 26.02 3.62
N ILE A 627 6.31 24.73 3.33
CA ILE A 627 5.69 24.05 2.17
C ILE A 627 4.20 23.80 2.43
N PHE A 628 3.81 23.42 3.66
CA PHE A 628 2.40 23.33 4.04
C PHE A 628 1.69 24.69 3.90
N LEU A 629 2.33 25.78 4.34
CA LEU A 629 1.84 27.14 4.13
C LEU A 629 1.82 27.52 2.65
N LEU A 630 2.80 27.14 1.84
CA LEU A 630 2.81 27.43 0.40
C LEU A 630 1.73 26.64 -0.34
N VAL A 631 1.48 25.38 0.03
CA VAL A 631 0.42 24.56 -0.55
C VAL A 631 -0.95 25.02 -0.07
N CYS A 632 -1.13 25.29 1.23
CA CYS A 632 -2.38 25.83 1.76
C CYS A 632 -2.68 27.24 1.23
N LYS A 633 -1.66 28.09 1.09
CA LYS A 633 -1.82 29.47 0.60
C LYS A 633 -1.94 29.51 -0.91
N ALA A 634 -1.34 28.57 -1.64
CA ALA A 634 -1.66 28.34 -3.05
C ALA A 634 -3.09 27.84 -3.21
N CYS A 635 -3.60 26.96 -2.34
CA CYS A 635 -5.01 26.53 -2.35
C CYS A 635 -5.99 27.64 -1.90
N GLU A 636 -5.62 28.50 -0.93
CA GLU A 636 -6.42 29.65 -0.47
C GLU A 636 -6.40 30.83 -1.46
N LEU A 637 -5.35 30.98 -2.27
CA LEU A 637 -5.31 31.96 -3.36
C LEU A 637 -6.04 31.48 -4.62
N TRP A 638 -6.47 30.21 -4.65
CA TRP A 638 -7.12 29.56 -5.80
C TRP A 638 -8.60 29.21 -5.55
N HIS A 639 -9.03 29.22 -4.28
CA HIS A 639 -10.43 29.29 -3.86
C HIS A 639 -10.89 30.74 -3.78
#